data_AF-A0A1H0TGE6-F1
#
_entry.id   AF-A0A1H0TGE6-F1
#
_cell.length_a   1.000
_cell.length_b   1.000
_cell.length_c   1.000
_cell.angle_alpha   90.00
_cell.angle_beta   90.00
_cell.angle_gamma   90.00
#
_symmetry.space_group_name_H-M   'P 1'
#
loop_
_entity.id
_entity.type
_entity.pdbx_description
1 polymer ?
#
loop_
_entity_poly.entity_id
_entity_poly.type
_entity_poly.pdbx_seq_one_letter_code
_entity_poly.pdbx_strand_id
1 'polypeptide(L)'
;MKSPRRDLACQATNGVPAGPTSRWVSITSAGVALSVLISALTMSPASAATLSEQRAALRQISYAAAQNYVDARPFMTQLARSNALTVKSAIASGTASLKQAGDALTAATTQSAMDAVATQMKAEALKASTVRKTAEQLTVLKGLRATQQTVATTALDDFAAARITPVAYGATKDRTSAFTTQLAADTAAQLGVIGKPLPAIDLKSPAWLAPLQNAAGTIPSAPGWIGFPGGCALPSASSAFTPVLPSTGPGVATSAKLIADAKGRVDADPTLAAVHAQMLRSASSEAATHLQLSDLRTAYVPRVARLGYGWLSGGDQAARNALASEAKEILAAGPAGMNTLTSSHLLLAAATATDWAKSTGMEETVLVRWLGPQTCLQADKENFVDAPTNIAAIHNSANFIAAAVFLKKSPARAAALARESLVSIQPALRLITADGGTQEGPGYWTYQSRAIAVLYSSLPNVYSAVPVAMPSLAKVSAYAMNSTDPTDHPTPFADAEPAELSPLMPAWDAHVRNNSGVAAWVAKKFKQKPDAYLMWWASTPGSLPAKKSALYPHTGLAVLQLPGSTATLKGGVNAANHAHLDLGAVSLFRRGVQWSVDPGGLDNAPSAYYAEPTRWTYWKAGTSSHSTLMMQGVNQPTTAIAQVTEPSASAASADLRQALPGTSVATRSISHGTTSMVINDVVSADKATDLVWQWVTDASVTLGSNRAVLSRDGQTLVLRFTGAPAGSVLTAVPAPEKGPDGRALTIVKLSMPQVRNLNLSTTAY
;
A
#
# COMPACT_ATOMS: atom_id res chain seq x y z
N MET A 1 -44.75 0.42 -30.98
CA MET A 1 -44.07 -0.41 -32.02
C MET A 1 -42.77 -0.92 -31.42
N LYS A 2 -42.81 -2.12 -30.83
CA LYS A 2 -42.13 -3.36 -31.29
C LYS A 2 -40.60 -3.33 -31.13
N SER A 3 -40.19 -4.01 -30.05
CA SER A 3 -38.86 -4.62 -29.77
C SER A 3 -38.47 -5.64 -30.86
N PRO A 4 -37.23 -6.16 -30.89
CA PRO A 4 -36.81 -7.25 -29.97
C PRO A 4 -35.37 -7.06 -29.42
N ARG A 5 -35.11 -7.18 -28.11
CA ARG A 5 -34.75 -8.40 -27.34
C ARG A 5 -33.89 -9.42 -28.09
N ARG A 6 -32.68 -9.67 -27.58
CA ARG A 6 -31.94 -10.93 -27.74
C ARG A 6 -31.56 -11.45 -26.36
N ASP A 7 -32.32 -12.45 -25.92
CA ASP A 7 -31.90 -13.47 -24.98
C ASP A 7 -30.98 -14.46 -25.72
N LEU A 8 -29.95 -14.96 -25.04
CA LEU A 8 -29.32 -16.24 -25.38
C LEU A 8 -29.10 -17.00 -24.06
N ALA A 9 -30.09 -17.84 -23.75
CA ALA A 9 -29.96 -18.97 -22.85
C ALA A 9 -29.19 -20.09 -23.57
N CYS A 10 -28.36 -20.82 -22.83
CA CYS A 10 -27.94 -22.16 -23.19
C CYS A 10 -28.07 -23.05 -21.95
N GLN A 11 -29.03 -23.98 -22.01
CA GLN A 11 -29.22 -25.08 -21.06
C GLN A 11 -28.76 -26.39 -21.69
N ALA A 12 -28.45 -27.35 -20.81
CA ALA A 12 -28.17 -28.78 -21.01
C ALA A 12 -26.70 -29.10 -21.36
N THR A 13 -26.02 -30.03 -20.70
CA THR A 13 -26.47 -31.32 -20.16
C THR A 13 -25.66 -31.78 -18.94
N ASN A 14 -26.31 -32.62 -18.13
CA ASN A 14 -25.75 -33.41 -17.05
C ASN A 14 -24.53 -34.25 -17.48
N GLY A 15 -23.41 -34.07 -16.79
CA GLY A 15 -22.26 -34.97 -16.83
C GLY A 15 -21.67 -35.07 -15.44
N VAL A 16 -21.93 -36.18 -14.75
CA VAL A 16 -21.33 -36.56 -13.47
C VAL A 16 -19.80 -36.61 -13.65
N PRO A 17 -18.99 -35.86 -12.88
CA PRO A 17 -17.57 -36.16 -12.78
C PRO A 17 -17.42 -37.27 -11.74
N ALA A 18 -17.08 -38.46 -12.22
CA ALA A 18 -16.61 -39.56 -11.37
C ALA A 18 -15.47 -39.05 -10.45
N GLY A 19 -15.59 -39.35 -9.16
CA GLY A 19 -14.65 -38.91 -8.14
C GLY A 19 -13.22 -39.37 -8.41
N PRO A 20 -12.21 -38.67 -7.86
CA PRO A 20 -10.85 -39.16 -7.91
C PRO A 20 -10.76 -40.36 -6.94
N THR A 21 -10.75 -41.56 -7.51
CA THR A 21 -10.36 -42.76 -6.78
C THR A 21 -8.92 -42.58 -6.33
N SER A 22 -8.76 -42.55 -5.02
CA SER A 22 -7.49 -42.57 -4.32
C SER A 22 -6.67 -43.79 -4.76
N ARG A 23 -5.66 -43.59 -5.60
CA ARG A 23 -4.51 -44.49 -5.67
C ARG A 23 -3.42 -43.92 -4.77
N TRP A 24 -3.47 -44.34 -3.51
CA TRP A 24 -2.30 -44.35 -2.64
C TRP A 24 -1.27 -45.28 -3.27
N VAL A 25 -0.35 -44.72 -4.05
CA VAL A 25 0.89 -45.42 -4.39
C VAL A 25 1.80 -45.27 -3.19
N SER A 26 1.96 -46.36 -2.46
CA SER A 26 2.94 -46.53 -1.39
C SER A 26 4.34 -46.31 -1.96
N ILE A 27 4.89 -45.09 -1.84
CA ILE A 27 6.29 -44.79 -2.14
C ILE A 27 7.09 -45.04 -0.86
N THR A 28 7.33 -46.31 -0.56
CA THR A 28 8.27 -46.78 0.47
C THR A 28 9.69 -46.97 -0.07
N SER A 29 9.99 -46.52 -1.30
CA SER A 29 11.26 -46.84 -1.99
C SER A 29 12.42 -45.87 -1.75
N ALA A 30 12.20 -44.70 -1.12
CA ALA A 30 13.31 -43.76 -0.83
C ALA A 30 14.06 -44.09 0.48
N GLY A 31 13.39 -44.70 1.46
CA GLY A 31 13.99 -45.08 2.74
C GLY A 31 14.94 -46.29 2.63
N VAL A 32 14.65 -47.21 1.71
CA VAL A 32 15.43 -48.45 1.55
C VAL A 32 16.78 -48.21 0.85
N ALA A 33 16.86 -47.25 -0.08
CA ALA A 33 18.12 -46.90 -0.75
C ALA A 33 19.16 -46.28 0.21
N LEU A 34 18.72 -45.55 1.24
CA LEU A 34 19.60 -44.92 2.22
C LEU A 34 20.21 -45.94 3.20
N SER A 35 19.44 -46.98 3.58
CA SER A 35 19.86 -48.04 4.52
C SER A 35 20.88 -49.00 3.89
N VAL A 36 20.77 -49.26 2.59
CA VAL A 36 21.66 -50.17 1.86
C VAL A 36 23.01 -49.51 1.54
N LEU A 37 23.06 -48.20 1.32
CA LEU A 37 24.30 -47.47 1.04
C LEU A 37 25.12 -47.09 2.29
N ILE A 38 24.48 -46.99 3.47
CA ILE A 38 25.21 -46.71 4.73
C ILE A 38 25.82 -48.00 5.31
N SER A 39 25.19 -49.16 5.10
CA SER A 39 25.73 -50.47 5.54
C SER A 39 26.99 -50.90 4.75
N ALA A 40 27.25 -50.29 3.59
CA ALA A 40 28.44 -50.57 2.76
C ALA A 40 29.72 -49.87 3.28
N LEU A 41 29.63 -48.99 4.27
CA LEU A 41 30.77 -48.29 4.86
C LEU A 41 31.41 -49.04 6.05
N THR A 42 30.93 -50.25 6.37
CA THR A 42 31.46 -51.09 7.47
C THR A 42 31.90 -52.49 7.02
N MET A 43 32.12 -52.71 5.72
CA MET A 43 32.52 -54.03 5.18
C MET A 43 34.05 -54.25 5.18
N SER A 44 34.46 -55.51 5.31
CA SER A 44 35.85 -55.99 5.29
C SER A 44 36.71 -55.40 4.15
N PRO A 45 38.04 -55.22 4.37
CA PRO A 45 38.93 -54.45 3.49
C PRO A 45 39.06 -54.98 2.05
N ALA A 46 38.62 -56.20 1.76
CA ALA A 46 38.62 -56.77 0.41
C ALA A 46 37.46 -56.29 -0.51
N SER A 47 36.55 -55.43 -0.01
CA SER A 47 35.33 -55.01 -0.73
C SER A 47 35.05 -53.49 -0.71
N ALA A 48 36.05 -52.67 -0.37
CA ALA A 48 35.88 -51.22 -0.31
C ALA A 48 35.62 -50.62 -1.71
N ALA A 49 34.51 -49.90 -1.86
CA ALA A 49 34.13 -49.24 -3.12
C ALA A 49 35.21 -48.26 -3.59
N THR A 50 35.52 -48.27 -4.89
CA THR A 50 36.47 -47.33 -5.49
C THR A 50 35.96 -45.88 -5.40
N LEU A 51 36.89 -44.92 -5.43
CA LEU A 51 36.57 -43.48 -5.51
C LEU A 51 35.61 -43.14 -6.68
N SER A 52 35.70 -43.88 -7.79
CA SER A 52 34.83 -43.71 -8.95
C SER A 52 33.39 -44.15 -8.65
N GLU A 53 33.22 -45.31 -8.00
CA GLU A 53 31.90 -45.83 -7.60
C GLU A 53 31.24 -44.94 -6.54
N GLN A 54 32.01 -44.49 -5.54
CA GLN A 54 31.54 -43.53 -4.54
C GLN A 54 31.09 -42.22 -5.20
N ARG A 55 31.87 -41.72 -6.16
CA ARG A 55 31.52 -40.51 -6.91
C ARG A 55 30.23 -40.69 -7.72
N ALA A 56 30.05 -41.83 -8.38
CA ALA A 56 28.83 -42.13 -9.12
C ALA A 56 27.59 -42.16 -8.21
N ALA A 57 27.69 -42.78 -7.03
CA ALA A 57 26.60 -42.81 -6.05
C ALA A 57 26.25 -41.40 -5.53
N LEU A 58 27.26 -40.59 -5.18
CA LEU A 58 27.04 -39.22 -4.71
C LEU A 58 26.45 -38.31 -5.80
N ARG A 59 26.77 -38.55 -7.09
CA ARG A 59 26.10 -37.86 -8.21
C ARG A 59 24.62 -38.19 -8.28
N GLN A 60 24.23 -39.45 -8.06
CA GLN A 60 22.80 -39.81 -8.02
C GLN A 60 22.05 -39.12 -6.88
N ILE A 61 22.68 -39.04 -5.70
CA ILE A 61 22.12 -38.27 -4.57
C ILE A 61 21.98 -36.79 -4.94
N SER A 62 22.99 -36.21 -5.60
CA SER A 62 22.95 -34.83 -6.08
C SER A 62 21.82 -34.60 -7.08
N TYR A 63 21.59 -35.53 -8.03
CA TYR A 63 20.49 -35.41 -8.98
C TYR A 63 19.12 -35.52 -8.32
N ALA A 64 18.94 -36.45 -7.38
CA ALA A 64 17.71 -36.56 -6.61
C ALA A 64 17.45 -35.31 -5.76
N ALA A 65 18.49 -34.72 -5.16
CA ALA A 65 18.39 -33.46 -4.44
C ALA A 65 17.97 -32.31 -5.36
N ALA A 66 18.58 -32.19 -6.54
CA ALA A 66 18.20 -31.19 -7.54
C ALA A 66 16.73 -31.34 -7.96
N GLN A 67 16.26 -32.57 -8.16
CA GLN A 67 14.86 -32.84 -8.52
C GLN A 67 13.89 -32.39 -7.43
N ASN A 68 14.20 -32.58 -6.14
CA ASN A 68 13.35 -32.08 -5.06
C ASN A 68 13.14 -30.55 -5.12
N TYR A 69 14.18 -29.79 -5.49
CA TYR A 69 14.04 -28.34 -5.67
C TYR A 69 13.17 -27.99 -6.88
N VAL A 70 13.20 -28.79 -7.95
CA VAL A 70 12.30 -28.64 -9.11
C VAL A 70 10.86 -28.93 -8.70
N ASP A 71 10.63 -30.05 -8.02
CA ASP A 71 9.32 -30.51 -7.54
C ASP A 71 8.70 -29.56 -6.50
N ALA A 72 9.52 -28.76 -5.80
CA ALA A 72 9.02 -27.76 -4.86
C ALA A 72 8.42 -26.53 -5.56
N ARG A 73 8.80 -26.23 -6.82
CA ARG A 73 8.40 -24.98 -7.50
C ARG A 73 6.89 -24.87 -7.75
N PRO A 74 6.16 -25.92 -8.19
CA PRO A 74 4.73 -25.83 -8.45
C PRO A 74 3.88 -25.46 -7.22
N PHE A 75 4.38 -25.70 -6.00
CA PHE A 75 3.67 -25.32 -4.78
C PHE A 75 3.70 -23.80 -4.54
N MET A 76 4.71 -23.07 -5.02
CA MET A 76 4.86 -21.64 -4.72
C MET A 76 3.65 -20.81 -5.16
N THR A 77 2.99 -21.18 -6.26
CA THR A 77 1.78 -20.48 -6.75
C THR A 77 0.54 -20.76 -5.91
N GLN A 78 0.58 -21.79 -5.07
CA GLN A 78 -0.52 -22.20 -4.20
C GLN A 78 -0.37 -21.63 -2.79
N LEU A 79 0.83 -21.17 -2.42
CA LEU A 79 1.14 -20.67 -1.09
C LEU A 79 0.69 -19.22 -0.86
N ALA A 80 0.67 -18.82 0.42
CA ALA A 80 0.60 -17.40 0.79
C ALA A 80 1.89 -16.69 0.38
N ARG A 81 1.85 -15.36 0.15
CA ARG A 81 2.99 -14.59 -0.36
C ARG A 81 4.27 -14.83 0.45
N SER A 82 4.23 -14.65 1.77
CA SER A 82 5.39 -14.82 2.66
C SER A 82 6.00 -16.22 2.60
N ASN A 83 5.14 -17.24 2.59
CA ASN A 83 5.54 -18.65 2.51
C ASN A 83 6.13 -18.98 1.14
N ALA A 84 5.53 -18.49 0.05
CA ALA A 84 6.03 -18.66 -1.30
C ALA A 84 7.42 -18.05 -1.48
N LEU A 85 7.64 -16.84 -0.94
CA LEU A 85 8.94 -16.18 -0.95
C LEU A 85 9.98 -16.97 -0.14
N THR A 86 9.60 -17.53 1.01
CA THR A 86 10.50 -18.36 1.83
C THR A 86 10.92 -19.63 1.09
N VAL A 87 9.96 -20.34 0.46
CA VAL A 87 10.24 -21.52 -0.37
C VAL A 87 11.13 -21.15 -1.56
N LYS A 88 10.84 -20.05 -2.26
CA LYS A 88 11.65 -19.55 -3.38
C LYS A 88 13.10 -19.31 -2.96
N SER A 89 13.31 -18.62 -1.84
CA SER A 89 14.64 -18.34 -1.30
C SER A 89 15.37 -19.62 -0.91
N ALA A 90 14.69 -20.58 -0.27
CA ALA A 90 15.28 -21.87 0.10
C ALA A 90 15.68 -22.72 -1.12
N ILE A 91 14.87 -22.70 -2.20
CA ILE A 91 15.22 -23.33 -3.47
C ILE A 91 16.47 -22.68 -4.06
N ALA A 92 16.53 -21.35 -4.09
CA ALA A 92 17.65 -20.62 -4.67
C ALA A 92 18.96 -20.88 -3.91
N SER A 93 18.95 -20.73 -2.58
CA SER A 93 20.13 -21.00 -1.75
C SER A 93 20.54 -22.46 -1.78
N GLY A 94 19.56 -23.37 -1.74
CA GLY A 94 19.79 -24.81 -1.80
C GLY A 94 20.38 -25.27 -3.13
N THR A 95 19.90 -24.72 -4.25
CA THR A 95 20.46 -24.99 -5.59
C THR A 95 21.93 -24.56 -5.68
N ALA A 96 22.26 -23.38 -5.14
CA ALA A 96 23.63 -22.88 -5.12
C ALA A 96 24.55 -23.75 -4.24
N SER A 97 24.11 -24.12 -3.04
CA SER A 97 24.85 -24.99 -2.11
C SER A 97 25.09 -26.39 -2.69
N LEU A 98 24.07 -26.97 -3.33
CA LEU A 98 24.17 -28.25 -4.01
C LEU A 98 25.16 -28.21 -5.17
N LYS A 99 25.20 -27.12 -5.94
CA LYS A 99 26.20 -26.94 -6.99
C LYS A 99 27.62 -26.95 -6.42
N GLN A 100 27.87 -26.23 -5.32
CA GLN A 100 29.18 -26.22 -4.66
C GLN A 100 29.59 -27.62 -4.18
N ALA A 101 28.66 -28.40 -3.61
CA ALA A 101 28.91 -29.78 -3.23
C ALA A 101 29.23 -30.67 -4.45
N GLY A 102 28.58 -30.43 -5.60
CA GLY A 102 28.88 -31.10 -6.87
C GLY A 102 30.25 -30.74 -7.47
N ASP A 103 30.66 -29.47 -7.35
CA ASP A 103 31.99 -29.00 -7.75
C ASP A 103 33.07 -29.66 -6.86
N ALA A 104 32.84 -29.71 -5.54
CA ALA A 104 33.73 -30.39 -4.59
C ALA A 104 33.82 -31.91 -4.84
N LEU A 105 32.69 -32.56 -5.19
CA LEU A 105 32.65 -33.96 -5.59
C LEU A 105 33.51 -34.25 -6.83
N THR A 106 33.55 -33.30 -7.75
CA THR A 106 34.36 -33.41 -8.97
C THR A 106 35.86 -33.24 -8.63
N ALA A 107 36.19 -32.35 -7.70
CA ALA A 107 37.55 -32.07 -7.27
C ALA A 107 38.15 -33.11 -6.29
N ALA A 108 37.32 -33.91 -5.61
CA ALA A 108 37.78 -34.86 -4.60
C ALA A 108 38.61 -36.01 -5.21
N THR A 109 39.93 -35.99 -4.99
CA THR A 109 40.89 -37.00 -5.48
C THR A 109 41.40 -37.96 -4.40
N THR A 110 41.05 -37.74 -3.13
CA THR A 110 41.44 -38.58 -1.98
C THR A 110 40.21 -39.13 -1.27
N GLN A 111 40.37 -40.24 -0.53
CA GLN A 111 39.27 -40.83 0.26
C GLN A 111 38.74 -39.85 1.31
N SER A 112 39.62 -39.16 2.04
CA SER A 112 39.21 -38.15 3.02
C SER A 112 38.39 -37.02 2.40
N ALA A 113 38.75 -36.54 1.19
CA ALA A 113 37.96 -35.56 0.47
C ALA A 113 36.60 -36.13 0.03
N MET A 114 36.56 -37.39 -0.41
CA MET A 114 35.32 -38.08 -0.78
C MET A 114 34.38 -38.25 0.41
N ASP A 115 34.90 -38.60 1.59
CA ASP A 115 34.13 -38.75 2.83
C ASP A 115 33.54 -37.40 3.30
N ALA A 116 34.33 -36.32 3.17
CA ALA A 116 33.87 -34.98 3.47
C ALA A 116 32.73 -34.56 2.53
N VAL A 117 32.88 -34.79 1.22
CA VAL A 117 31.82 -34.52 0.24
C VAL A 117 30.60 -35.41 0.47
N ALA A 118 30.77 -36.68 0.86
CA ALA A 118 29.65 -37.56 1.16
C ALA A 118 28.81 -37.02 2.33
N THR A 119 29.47 -36.50 3.37
CA THR A 119 28.81 -35.84 4.50
C THR A 119 28.06 -34.59 4.06
N GLN A 120 28.69 -33.73 3.26
CA GLN A 120 28.06 -32.54 2.72
C GLN A 120 26.86 -32.88 1.82
N MET A 121 26.99 -33.88 0.94
CA MET A 121 25.96 -34.28 -0.01
C MET A 121 24.72 -34.87 0.71
N LYS A 122 24.91 -35.61 1.80
CA LYS A 122 23.81 -36.08 2.66
C LYS A 122 23.04 -34.90 3.27
N ALA A 123 23.75 -33.88 3.74
CA ALA A 123 23.13 -32.68 4.28
C ALA A 123 22.36 -31.91 3.19
N GLU A 124 22.89 -31.80 1.97
CA GLU A 124 22.20 -31.16 0.84
C GLU A 124 20.96 -31.93 0.38
N ALA A 125 21.03 -33.26 0.35
CA ALA A 125 19.86 -34.09 0.02
C ALA A 125 18.74 -33.93 1.06
N LEU A 126 19.09 -33.83 2.34
CA LEU A 126 18.13 -33.58 3.40
C LEU A 126 17.51 -32.17 3.30
N LYS A 127 18.31 -31.13 3.03
CA LYS A 127 17.78 -29.77 2.78
C LYS A 127 16.75 -29.79 1.64
N ALA A 128 17.10 -30.41 0.52
CA ALA A 128 16.25 -30.42 -0.67
C ALA A 128 14.92 -31.16 -0.43
N SER A 129 14.97 -32.35 0.18
CA SER A 129 13.76 -33.11 0.50
C SER A 129 12.85 -32.35 1.48
N THR A 130 13.44 -31.68 2.48
CA THR A 130 12.72 -30.85 3.45
C THR A 130 12.08 -29.63 2.78
N VAL A 131 12.75 -28.97 1.82
CA VAL A 131 12.15 -27.86 1.06
C VAL A 131 10.91 -28.32 0.29
N ARG A 132 10.98 -29.44 -0.43
CA ARG A 132 9.83 -30.01 -1.14
C ARG A 132 8.70 -30.34 -0.18
N LYS A 133 8.99 -31.08 0.89
CA LYS A 133 7.97 -31.54 1.84
C LYS A 133 7.32 -30.38 2.59
N THR A 134 8.10 -29.38 2.97
CA THR A 134 7.60 -28.16 3.60
C THR A 134 6.66 -27.41 2.67
N ALA A 135 7.02 -27.24 1.39
CA ALA A 135 6.18 -26.53 0.43
C ALA A 135 4.81 -27.23 0.22
N GLU A 136 4.81 -28.55 0.17
CA GLU A 136 3.59 -29.37 0.14
C GLU A 136 2.76 -29.17 1.43
N GLN A 137 3.38 -29.30 2.60
CA GLN A 137 2.71 -29.19 3.90
C GLN A 137 2.13 -27.79 4.14
N LEU A 138 2.83 -26.73 3.76
CA LEU A 138 2.32 -25.36 3.84
C LEU A 138 1.09 -25.15 2.93
N THR A 139 1.02 -25.86 1.80
CA THR A 139 -0.15 -25.83 0.91
C THR A 139 -1.36 -26.47 1.58
N VAL A 140 -1.17 -27.63 2.24
CA VAL A 140 -2.21 -28.29 3.04
C VAL A 140 -2.73 -27.35 4.13
N LEU A 141 -1.83 -26.73 4.90
CA LEU A 141 -2.20 -25.81 5.98
C LEU A 141 -3.01 -24.61 5.48
N LYS A 142 -2.63 -24.02 4.32
CA LYS A 142 -3.39 -22.94 3.71
C LYS A 142 -4.80 -23.40 3.31
N GLY A 143 -4.94 -24.60 2.74
CA GLY A 143 -6.23 -25.18 2.36
C GLY A 143 -7.17 -25.39 3.55
N LEU A 144 -6.63 -25.79 4.72
CA LEU A 144 -7.42 -26.00 5.94
C LEU A 144 -8.04 -24.71 6.51
N ARG A 145 -7.54 -23.53 6.15
CA ARG A 145 -8.11 -22.25 6.59
C ARG A 145 -9.54 -22.06 6.07
N ALA A 146 -9.82 -22.44 4.83
CA ALA A 146 -11.15 -22.29 4.23
C ALA A 146 -12.21 -23.08 4.99
N THR A 147 -11.90 -24.30 5.45
CA THR A 147 -12.82 -25.10 6.27
C THR A 147 -13.16 -24.41 7.59
N GLN A 148 -12.15 -23.87 8.28
CA GLN A 148 -12.38 -23.13 9.52
C GLN A 148 -13.21 -21.86 9.29
N GLN A 149 -12.96 -21.15 8.19
CA GLN A 149 -13.73 -19.96 7.82
C GLN A 149 -15.20 -20.30 7.64
N THR A 150 -15.50 -21.34 6.85
CA THR A 150 -16.88 -21.81 6.64
C THR A 150 -17.55 -22.19 7.95
N VAL A 151 -16.89 -22.95 8.83
CA VAL A 151 -17.46 -23.34 10.13
C VAL A 151 -17.76 -22.12 10.99
N ALA A 152 -16.86 -21.15 11.05
CA ALA A 152 -17.03 -19.94 11.84
C ALA A 152 -18.14 -19.04 11.30
N THR A 153 -18.23 -18.84 9.98
CA THR A 153 -19.27 -18.02 9.36
C THR A 153 -20.64 -18.68 9.48
N THR A 154 -20.75 -19.99 9.23
CA THR A 154 -22.01 -20.72 9.40
C THR A 154 -22.49 -20.66 10.85
N ALA A 155 -21.59 -20.84 11.83
CA ALA A 155 -21.97 -20.74 13.23
C ALA A 155 -22.43 -19.32 13.61
N LEU A 156 -21.82 -18.27 13.04
CA LEU A 156 -22.29 -16.89 13.23
C LEU A 156 -23.69 -16.71 12.63
N ASP A 157 -23.93 -17.23 11.43
CA ASP A 157 -25.22 -17.10 10.73
C ASP A 157 -26.33 -17.85 11.47
N ASP A 158 -26.02 -19.05 11.97
CA ASP A 158 -26.91 -19.85 12.80
C ASP A 158 -27.21 -19.16 14.13
N PHE A 159 -26.20 -18.55 14.76
CA PHE A 159 -26.39 -17.78 15.98
C PHE A 159 -27.26 -16.54 15.73
N ALA A 160 -26.99 -15.79 14.66
CA ALA A 160 -27.77 -14.60 14.29
C ALA A 160 -29.24 -14.94 13.94
N ALA A 161 -29.48 -16.13 13.39
CA ALA A 161 -30.81 -16.63 13.08
C ALA A 161 -31.45 -17.44 14.23
N ALA A 162 -30.86 -17.43 15.44
CA ALA A 162 -31.32 -18.17 16.61
C ALA A 162 -31.47 -19.70 16.39
N ARG A 163 -30.75 -20.28 15.44
CA ARG A 163 -30.71 -21.73 15.18
C ARG A 163 -29.83 -22.49 16.17
N ILE A 164 -28.89 -21.80 16.82
CA ILE A 164 -28.04 -22.36 17.88
C ILE A 164 -28.01 -21.45 19.11
N THR A 165 -27.74 -22.04 20.28
CA THR A 165 -27.66 -21.30 21.54
C THR A 165 -26.36 -20.49 21.63
N PRO A 166 -26.29 -19.44 22.48
CA PRO A 166 -25.05 -18.72 22.75
C PRO A 166 -23.90 -19.62 23.23
N VAL A 167 -24.22 -20.66 24.01
CA VAL A 167 -23.24 -21.65 24.51
C VAL A 167 -22.67 -22.48 23.36
N ALA A 168 -23.54 -22.97 22.46
CA ALA A 168 -23.11 -23.73 21.29
C ALA A 168 -22.26 -22.88 20.33
N TYR A 169 -22.66 -21.62 20.11
CA TYR A 169 -21.86 -20.66 19.36
C TYR A 169 -20.49 -20.42 20.00
N GLY A 170 -20.45 -20.19 21.32
CA GLY A 170 -19.21 -20.02 22.08
C GLY A 170 -18.25 -21.20 21.92
N ALA A 171 -18.74 -22.43 22.06
CA ALA A 171 -17.94 -23.64 21.88
C ALA A 171 -17.36 -23.76 20.45
N THR A 172 -18.13 -23.43 19.43
CA THR A 172 -17.65 -23.41 18.04
C THR A 172 -16.65 -22.28 17.80
N LYS A 173 -16.87 -21.10 18.38
CA LYS A 173 -15.92 -19.98 18.35
C LYS A 173 -14.57 -20.34 18.98
N ASP A 174 -14.59 -21.05 20.10
CA ASP A 174 -13.37 -21.47 20.80
C ASP A 174 -12.60 -22.53 19.99
N ARG A 175 -13.30 -23.53 19.44
CA ARG A 175 -12.68 -24.53 18.54
C ARG A 175 -12.09 -23.91 17.29
N THR A 176 -12.85 -23.06 16.60
CA THR A 176 -12.38 -22.38 15.38
C THR A 176 -11.18 -21.48 15.68
N SER A 177 -11.16 -20.81 16.84
CA SER A 177 -9.99 -20.03 17.29
C SER A 177 -8.79 -20.94 17.57
N ALA A 178 -8.96 -21.98 18.38
CA ALA A 178 -7.89 -22.91 18.72
C ALA A 178 -7.31 -23.60 17.48
N PHE A 179 -8.15 -24.00 16.52
CA PHE A 179 -7.71 -24.58 15.27
C PHE A 179 -6.77 -23.65 14.48
N THR A 180 -7.08 -22.35 14.41
CA THR A 180 -6.18 -21.40 13.74
C THR A 180 -4.82 -21.27 14.42
N THR A 181 -4.76 -21.44 15.76
CA THR A 181 -3.48 -21.47 16.48
C THR A 181 -2.67 -22.72 16.16
N GLN A 182 -3.32 -23.88 15.98
CA GLN A 182 -2.65 -25.12 15.53
C GLN A 182 -2.09 -24.96 14.11
N LEU A 183 -2.86 -24.36 13.19
CA LEU A 183 -2.38 -24.07 11.83
C LEU A 183 -1.15 -23.15 11.85
N ALA A 184 -1.16 -22.11 12.69
CA ALA A 184 -0.03 -21.17 12.81
C ALA A 184 1.20 -21.82 13.43
N ALA A 185 1.03 -22.68 14.45
CA ALA A 185 2.12 -23.43 15.06
C ALA A 185 2.77 -24.42 14.08
N ASP A 186 1.97 -25.18 13.33
CA ASP A 186 2.48 -26.06 12.27
C ASP A 186 3.19 -25.25 11.18
N THR A 187 2.63 -24.12 10.76
CA THR A 187 3.27 -23.21 9.79
C THR A 187 4.64 -22.75 10.30
N ALA A 188 4.73 -22.33 11.56
CA ALA A 188 6.00 -21.89 12.16
C ALA A 188 7.02 -23.04 12.27
N ALA A 189 6.57 -24.25 12.61
CA ALA A 189 7.43 -25.44 12.65
C ALA A 189 8.02 -25.76 11.28
N GLN A 190 7.18 -25.72 10.23
CA GLN A 190 7.60 -25.90 8.84
C GLN A 190 8.64 -24.87 8.40
N LEU A 191 8.35 -23.58 8.63
CA LEU A 191 9.28 -22.50 8.31
C LEU A 191 10.58 -22.57 9.16
N GLY A 192 10.53 -23.21 10.33
CA GLY A 192 11.68 -23.42 11.19
C GLY A 192 12.72 -24.41 10.65
N VAL A 193 12.32 -25.36 9.80
CA VAL A 193 13.19 -26.41 9.24
C VAL A 193 13.54 -26.21 7.76
N ILE A 194 12.77 -25.42 7.02
CA ILE A 194 12.98 -25.22 5.59
C ILE A 194 14.39 -24.70 5.27
N GLY A 195 15.05 -25.33 4.29
CA GLY A 195 16.41 -24.96 3.86
C GLY A 195 17.53 -25.37 4.84
N LYS A 196 17.20 -26.02 5.96
CA LYS A 196 18.16 -26.55 6.94
C LYS A 196 18.36 -28.06 6.73
N PRO A 197 19.53 -28.61 7.13
CA PRO A 197 19.77 -30.06 7.09
C PRO A 197 19.06 -30.75 8.27
N LEU A 198 17.75 -30.55 8.35
CA LEU A 198 16.85 -31.12 9.34
C LEU A 198 15.71 -31.83 8.60
N PRO A 199 15.13 -32.90 9.16
CA PRO A 199 13.94 -33.52 8.57
C PRO A 199 12.73 -32.58 8.65
N ALA A 200 11.84 -32.70 7.67
CA ALA A 200 10.52 -32.06 7.73
C ALA A 200 9.72 -32.57 8.94
N ILE A 201 8.86 -31.71 9.48
CA ILE A 201 8.05 -32.01 10.66
C ILE A 201 6.66 -32.48 10.20
N ASP A 202 6.07 -33.49 10.84
CA ASP A 202 4.70 -33.89 10.53
C ASP A 202 3.66 -32.88 11.05
N LEU A 203 2.58 -32.69 10.29
CA LEU A 203 1.52 -31.78 10.66
C LEU A 203 0.65 -32.36 11.77
N LYS A 204 0.39 -31.57 12.81
CA LYS A 204 -0.51 -31.95 13.92
C LYS A 204 -1.94 -31.48 13.68
N SER A 205 -2.10 -30.36 12.99
CA SER A 205 -3.40 -29.72 12.74
C SER A 205 -4.44 -30.57 11.99
N PRO A 206 -4.10 -31.47 11.04
CA PRO A 206 -5.10 -32.29 10.34
C PRO A 206 -5.92 -33.19 11.28
N ALA A 207 -5.35 -33.63 12.39
CA ALA A 207 -6.06 -34.45 13.38
C ALA A 207 -7.25 -33.72 14.03
N TRP A 208 -7.24 -32.38 14.03
CA TRP A 208 -8.28 -31.55 14.62
C TRP A 208 -9.41 -31.19 13.65
N LEU A 209 -9.35 -31.64 12.40
CA LEU A 209 -10.34 -31.33 11.38
C LEU A 209 -11.72 -31.92 11.70
N ALA A 210 -11.77 -33.19 12.13
CA ALA A 210 -13.02 -33.84 12.49
C ALA A 210 -13.68 -33.21 13.74
N PRO A 211 -12.95 -32.95 14.85
CA PRO A 211 -13.49 -32.17 15.99
C PRO A 211 -14.04 -30.79 15.60
N LEU A 212 -13.38 -30.10 14.66
CA LEU A 212 -13.82 -28.80 14.15
C LEU A 212 -15.15 -28.91 13.39
N GLN A 213 -15.25 -29.83 12.43
CA GLN A 213 -16.42 -29.95 11.54
C GLN A 213 -17.63 -30.55 12.23
N ASN A 214 -17.42 -31.56 13.09
CA ASN A 214 -18.51 -32.28 13.75
C ASN A 214 -19.03 -31.57 14.99
N ALA A 215 -18.49 -30.38 15.30
CA ALA A 215 -18.82 -29.66 16.51
C ALA A 215 -18.70 -30.54 17.78
N ALA A 216 -17.69 -31.42 17.85
CA ALA A 216 -17.47 -32.36 18.96
C ALA A 216 -16.08 -32.21 19.60
N GLY A 217 -16.00 -32.40 20.92
CA GLY A 217 -14.75 -32.32 21.68
C GLY A 217 -14.14 -30.91 21.77
N THR A 218 -12.89 -30.86 22.25
CA THR A 218 -12.10 -29.63 22.42
C THR A 218 -10.85 -29.66 21.53
N ILE A 219 -10.45 -28.52 21.00
CA ILE A 219 -9.17 -28.36 20.27
C ILE A 219 -8.22 -27.58 21.17
N PRO A 220 -7.01 -28.08 21.47
CA PRO A 220 -6.05 -27.36 22.29
C PRO A 220 -5.55 -26.11 21.55
N SER A 221 -5.35 -25.01 22.27
CA SER A 221 -4.68 -23.82 21.72
C SER A 221 -3.17 -24.01 21.71
N ALA A 222 -2.50 -23.54 20.66
CA ALA A 222 -1.05 -23.57 20.57
C ALA A 222 -0.43 -22.35 21.30
N PRO A 223 0.59 -22.55 22.17
CA PRO A 223 1.26 -21.44 22.86
C PRO A 223 1.86 -20.41 21.89
N GLY A 224 1.86 -19.14 22.30
CA GLY A 224 2.42 -18.03 21.53
C GLY A 224 1.52 -17.49 20.41
N TRP A 225 0.33 -18.08 20.22
CA TRP A 225 -0.62 -17.69 19.17
C TRP A 225 -1.98 -17.32 19.76
N ILE A 226 -2.63 -16.33 19.15
CA ILE A 226 -3.99 -15.91 19.48
C ILE A 226 -4.89 -16.17 18.28
N GLY A 227 -5.87 -17.05 18.47
CA GLY A 227 -6.76 -17.50 17.39
C GLY A 227 -7.90 -16.53 17.07
N PHE A 228 -8.25 -16.44 15.79
CA PHE A 228 -9.36 -15.64 15.28
C PHE A 228 -10.38 -16.52 14.55
N PRO A 229 -11.64 -16.58 15.01
CA PRO A 229 -12.69 -17.29 14.28
C PRO A 229 -12.91 -16.62 12.92
N GLY A 230 -13.06 -17.39 11.85
CA GLY A 230 -13.16 -16.84 10.49
C GLY A 230 -11.83 -16.31 9.91
N GLY A 231 -10.72 -16.51 10.60
CA GLY A 231 -9.44 -15.88 10.28
C GLY A 231 -8.21 -16.73 10.50
N CYS A 232 -7.08 -16.05 10.63
CA CYS A 232 -5.78 -16.64 10.93
C CYS A 232 -5.33 -16.23 12.33
N ALA A 233 -4.60 -17.10 13.02
CA ALA A 233 -4.02 -16.73 14.31
C ALA A 233 -2.90 -15.72 14.12
N LEU A 234 -2.80 -14.78 15.07
CA LEU A 234 -1.72 -13.80 15.13
C LEU A 234 -0.78 -14.14 16.30
N PRO A 235 0.50 -13.71 16.26
CA PRO A 235 1.38 -13.83 17.40
C PRO A 235 0.78 -13.18 18.65
N SER A 236 0.90 -13.84 19.80
CA SER A 236 0.50 -13.25 21.08
C SER A 236 1.27 -11.95 21.35
N ALA A 237 0.60 -10.97 21.94
CA ALA A 237 1.17 -9.67 22.27
C ALA A 237 1.04 -9.39 23.77
N SER A 238 1.95 -8.57 24.29
CA SER A 238 1.85 -8.02 25.65
C SER A 238 0.53 -7.26 25.84
N SER A 239 -0.02 -7.26 27.05
CA SER A 239 -1.19 -6.46 27.42
C SER A 239 -0.98 -4.95 27.25
N ALA A 240 0.28 -4.48 27.17
CA ALA A 240 0.60 -3.09 26.80
C ALA A 240 0.06 -2.72 25.40
N PHE A 241 -0.20 -3.70 24.54
CA PHE A 241 -0.84 -3.49 23.24
C PHE A 241 -2.36 -3.49 23.28
N THR A 242 -3.03 -3.82 24.40
CA THR A 242 -4.50 -3.81 24.46
C THR A 242 -5.02 -2.37 24.34
N PRO A 243 -5.67 -1.98 23.22
CA PRO A 243 -6.24 -0.64 23.11
C PRO A 243 -7.54 -0.56 23.93
N VAL A 244 -7.63 0.40 24.85
CA VAL A 244 -8.81 0.57 25.72
C VAL A 244 -9.41 1.95 25.54
N LEU A 245 -10.54 2.02 24.83
CA LEU A 245 -11.28 3.29 24.68
C LEU A 245 -11.85 3.78 26.02
N PRO A 246 -12.00 5.11 26.21
CA PRO A 246 -12.65 5.67 27.39
C PRO A 246 -14.09 5.16 27.55
N SER A 247 -14.49 4.91 28.81
CA SER A 247 -15.83 4.41 29.14
C SER A 247 -16.95 5.39 28.82
N THR A 248 -16.72 6.68 29.06
CA THR A 248 -17.69 7.76 28.79
C THR A 248 -17.71 8.17 27.31
N GLY A 249 -16.57 8.07 26.62
CA GLY A 249 -16.41 8.38 25.20
C GLY A 249 -16.80 9.80 24.77
N PRO A 250 -16.79 10.07 23.46
CA PRO A 250 -16.17 9.25 22.41
C PRO A 250 -14.66 9.11 22.62
N GLY A 251 -14.05 8.12 21.96
CA GLY A 251 -12.60 7.89 22.00
C GLY A 251 -11.96 7.67 20.63
N VAL A 252 -12.76 7.42 19.59
CA VAL A 252 -12.26 7.40 18.20
C VAL A 252 -12.26 8.82 17.64
N ALA A 253 -11.10 9.25 17.16
CA ALA A 253 -10.79 10.53 16.54
C ALA A 253 -10.97 11.81 17.39
N THR A 254 -11.83 11.75 18.41
CA THR A 254 -12.15 12.87 19.31
C THR A 254 -12.35 12.37 20.73
N SER A 255 -12.57 13.29 21.66
CA SER A 255 -12.80 13.01 23.08
C SER A 255 -13.83 13.98 23.67
N ALA A 256 -14.38 13.64 24.84
CA ALA A 256 -15.29 14.54 25.56
C ALA A 256 -14.67 15.93 25.79
N LYS A 257 -13.37 15.97 26.10
CA LYS A 257 -12.62 17.22 26.24
C LYS A 257 -12.55 18.01 24.93
N LEU A 258 -12.16 17.38 23.82
CA LEU A 258 -12.07 18.06 22.52
C LEU A 258 -13.42 18.61 22.06
N ILE A 259 -14.52 17.90 22.36
CA ILE A 259 -15.88 18.37 22.08
C ILE A 259 -16.23 19.59 22.94
N ALA A 260 -15.94 19.54 24.25
CA ALA A 260 -16.18 20.68 25.15
C ALA A 260 -15.37 21.91 24.73
N ASP A 261 -14.08 21.72 24.41
CA ASP A 261 -13.21 22.79 23.94
C ASP A 261 -13.73 23.38 22.60
N ALA A 262 -14.24 22.53 21.70
CA ALA A 262 -14.85 22.98 20.45
C ALA A 262 -16.11 23.82 20.67
N LYS A 263 -16.96 23.44 21.63
CA LYS A 263 -18.15 24.22 22.01
C LYS A 263 -17.76 25.58 22.58
N GLY A 264 -16.79 25.62 23.50
CA GLY A 264 -16.29 26.88 24.04
C GLY A 264 -15.73 27.83 22.96
N ARG A 265 -15.06 27.29 21.92
CA ARG A 265 -14.61 28.09 20.77
C ARG A 265 -15.77 28.62 19.92
N VAL A 266 -16.81 27.81 19.73
CA VAL A 266 -18.03 28.20 19.00
C VAL A 266 -18.74 29.36 19.72
N ASP A 267 -18.83 29.31 21.04
CA ASP A 267 -19.47 30.35 21.85
C ASP A 267 -18.69 31.68 21.79
N ALA A 268 -17.37 31.62 21.58
CA ALA A 268 -16.48 32.78 21.55
C ALA A 268 -16.28 33.42 20.17
N ASP A 269 -16.58 32.71 19.07
CA ASP A 269 -16.34 33.19 17.70
C ASP A 269 -17.63 33.10 16.85
N PRO A 270 -18.26 34.25 16.51
CA PRO A 270 -19.47 34.30 15.70
C PRO A 270 -19.34 33.63 14.31
N THR A 271 -18.14 33.62 13.73
CA THR A 271 -17.89 32.95 12.44
C THR A 271 -17.95 31.45 12.61
N LEU A 272 -17.31 30.92 13.65
CA LEU A 272 -17.41 29.50 13.98
C LEU A 272 -18.83 29.11 14.41
N ALA A 273 -19.57 30.00 15.08
CA ALA A 273 -20.99 29.79 15.40
C ALA A 273 -21.87 29.64 14.16
N ALA A 274 -21.64 30.45 13.11
CA ALA A 274 -22.36 30.31 11.85
C ALA A 274 -22.07 28.96 11.17
N VAL A 275 -20.79 28.55 11.12
CA VAL A 275 -20.39 27.25 10.55
C VAL A 275 -20.93 26.08 11.37
N HIS A 276 -20.88 26.18 12.70
CA HIS A 276 -21.47 25.21 13.62
C HIS A 276 -22.96 25.01 13.32
N ALA A 277 -23.73 26.11 13.25
CA ALA A 277 -25.16 26.05 12.94
C ALA A 277 -25.43 25.43 11.56
N GLN A 278 -24.59 25.73 10.55
CA GLN A 278 -24.68 25.09 9.23
C GLN A 278 -24.42 23.58 9.31
N MET A 279 -23.38 23.15 10.02
CA MET A 279 -23.08 21.73 10.19
C MET A 279 -24.20 20.98 10.92
N LEU A 280 -24.81 21.59 11.94
CA LEU A 280 -25.96 20.99 12.63
C LEU A 280 -27.16 20.82 11.68
N ARG A 281 -27.52 21.84 10.89
CA ARG A 281 -28.59 21.73 9.88
C ARG A 281 -28.28 20.65 8.85
N SER A 282 -27.03 20.59 8.39
CA SER A 282 -26.59 19.55 7.45
C SER A 282 -26.70 18.16 8.07
N ALA A 283 -26.33 17.98 9.34
CA ALA A 283 -26.44 16.70 10.03
C ALA A 283 -27.91 16.26 10.18
N SER A 284 -28.80 17.16 10.57
CA SER A 284 -30.23 16.85 10.66
C SER A 284 -30.85 16.52 9.29
N SER A 285 -30.44 17.23 8.23
CA SER A 285 -30.87 16.91 6.86
C SER A 285 -30.36 15.54 6.40
N GLU A 286 -29.11 15.20 6.71
CA GLU A 286 -28.55 13.88 6.40
C GLU A 286 -29.30 12.79 7.16
N ALA A 287 -29.56 13.00 8.46
CA ALA A 287 -30.26 12.05 9.32
C ALA A 287 -31.70 11.75 8.86
N ALA A 288 -32.34 12.68 8.16
CA ALA A 288 -33.67 12.50 7.58
C ALA A 288 -33.67 11.66 6.28
N THR A 289 -32.50 11.48 5.65
CA THR A 289 -32.37 10.72 4.40
C THR A 289 -32.11 9.25 4.69
N HIS A 290 -32.93 8.37 4.11
CA HIS A 290 -32.69 6.92 4.12
C HIS A 290 -31.99 6.50 2.84
N LEU A 291 -30.83 5.86 2.94
CA LEU A 291 -30.08 5.32 1.80
C LEU A 291 -30.25 3.81 1.72
N GLN A 292 -30.33 3.27 0.52
CA GLN A 292 -30.20 1.82 0.31
C GLN A 292 -28.73 1.41 0.49
N LEU A 293 -28.47 0.15 0.84
CA LEU A 293 -27.12 -0.35 1.11
C LEU A 293 -26.08 -0.02 0.00
N SER A 294 -26.48 -0.05 -1.28
CA SER A 294 -25.58 0.30 -2.40
C SER A 294 -25.13 1.77 -2.37
N ASP A 295 -26.08 2.67 -2.13
CA ASP A 295 -25.83 4.11 -2.07
C ASP A 295 -25.11 4.46 -0.78
N LEU A 296 -25.50 3.80 0.32
CA LEU A 296 -24.85 3.91 1.62
C LEU A 296 -23.37 3.54 1.49
N ARG A 297 -23.02 2.39 0.90
CA ARG A 297 -21.61 1.98 0.71
C ARG A 297 -20.76 3.03 -0.02
N THR A 298 -21.36 3.85 -0.88
CA THR A 298 -20.67 4.93 -1.60
C THR A 298 -20.57 6.21 -0.77
N ALA A 299 -21.64 6.59 -0.07
CA ALA A 299 -21.74 7.87 0.65
C ALA A 299 -21.35 7.79 2.14
N TYR A 300 -21.16 6.60 2.70
CA TYR A 300 -21.10 6.38 4.16
C TYR A 300 -19.97 7.13 4.84
N VAL A 301 -18.77 7.11 4.27
CA VAL A 301 -17.56 7.66 4.90
C VAL A 301 -17.69 9.16 5.20
N PRO A 302 -18.02 10.05 4.23
CA PRO A 302 -18.23 11.46 4.55
C PRO A 302 -19.49 11.70 5.40
N ARG A 303 -20.51 10.84 5.30
CA ARG A 303 -21.76 10.94 6.07
C ARG A 303 -21.56 10.71 7.57
N VAL A 304 -20.71 9.75 7.96
CA VAL A 304 -20.37 9.50 9.37
C VAL A 304 -19.84 10.76 10.07
N ALA A 305 -18.94 11.51 9.41
CA ALA A 305 -18.38 12.73 9.98
C ALA A 305 -19.48 13.80 10.25
N ARG A 306 -20.42 13.98 9.31
CA ARG A 306 -21.53 14.94 9.42
C ARG A 306 -22.51 14.55 10.53
N LEU A 307 -23.01 13.31 10.49
CA LEU A 307 -23.95 12.80 11.50
C LEU A 307 -23.31 12.79 12.89
N GLY A 308 -22.03 12.40 12.97
CA GLY A 308 -21.24 12.43 14.19
C GLY A 308 -21.15 13.81 14.81
N TYR A 309 -20.94 14.84 14.01
CA TYR A 309 -20.94 16.20 14.49
C TYR A 309 -22.32 16.63 15.02
N GLY A 310 -23.40 16.32 14.30
CA GLY A 310 -24.76 16.59 14.75
C GLY A 310 -25.08 15.94 16.10
N TRP A 311 -24.68 14.68 16.27
CA TRP A 311 -24.86 13.96 17.53
C TRP A 311 -23.98 14.51 18.66
N LEU A 312 -22.66 14.52 18.47
CA LEU A 312 -21.70 14.82 19.54
C LEU A 312 -21.69 16.30 19.92
N SER A 313 -21.83 17.19 18.94
CA SER A 313 -21.81 18.63 19.16
C SER A 313 -23.21 19.19 19.40
N GLY A 314 -24.24 18.70 18.69
CA GLY A 314 -25.60 19.23 18.74
C GLY A 314 -26.62 18.41 19.55
N GLY A 315 -26.29 17.20 19.97
CA GLY A 315 -27.23 16.32 20.69
C GLY A 315 -28.35 15.75 19.80
N ASP A 316 -28.18 15.77 18.47
CA ASP A 316 -29.19 15.28 17.53
C ASP A 316 -29.35 13.75 17.63
N GLN A 317 -30.48 13.32 18.21
CA GLN A 317 -30.81 11.90 18.38
C GLN A 317 -31.09 11.19 17.07
N ALA A 318 -31.62 11.87 16.05
CA ALA A 318 -31.85 11.26 14.74
C ALA A 318 -30.51 10.96 14.08
N ALA A 319 -29.55 11.89 14.16
CA ALA A 319 -28.19 11.67 13.67
C ALA A 319 -27.49 10.51 14.39
N ARG A 320 -27.64 10.41 15.73
CA ARG A 320 -27.15 9.27 16.51
C ARG A 320 -27.75 7.94 16.06
N ASN A 321 -29.06 7.92 15.87
CA ASN A 321 -29.79 6.72 15.46
C ASN A 321 -29.36 6.28 14.06
N ALA A 322 -29.20 7.22 13.12
CA ALA A 322 -28.68 6.96 11.77
C ALA A 322 -27.27 6.37 11.82
N LEU A 323 -26.34 6.94 12.60
CA LEU A 323 -25.01 6.37 12.82
C LEU A 323 -25.08 4.92 13.30
N ALA A 324 -25.93 4.64 14.29
CA ALA A 324 -26.06 3.31 14.87
C ALA A 324 -26.68 2.30 13.90
N SER A 325 -27.73 2.68 13.18
CA SER A 325 -28.43 1.78 12.23
C SER A 325 -27.60 1.52 10.98
N GLU A 326 -27.03 2.56 10.38
CA GLU A 326 -26.22 2.45 9.16
C GLU A 326 -24.91 1.67 9.42
N ALA A 327 -24.28 1.86 10.59
CA ALA A 327 -23.13 1.05 10.98
C ALA A 327 -23.49 -0.44 11.07
N LYS A 328 -24.63 -0.77 11.68
CA LYS A 328 -25.11 -2.16 11.76
C LYS A 328 -25.38 -2.72 10.37
N GLU A 329 -26.03 -1.96 9.50
CA GLU A 329 -26.34 -2.38 8.13
C GLU A 329 -25.07 -2.69 7.32
N ILE A 330 -24.09 -1.76 7.32
CA ILE A 330 -22.80 -1.95 6.66
C ILE A 330 -22.07 -3.16 7.21
N LEU A 331 -21.97 -3.29 8.53
CA LEU A 331 -21.23 -4.38 9.16
C LEU A 331 -21.91 -5.74 8.95
N ALA A 332 -23.25 -5.78 8.98
CA ALA A 332 -24.03 -6.99 8.71
C ALA A 332 -23.90 -7.43 7.25
N ALA A 333 -23.91 -6.49 6.30
CA ALA A 333 -23.72 -6.78 4.89
C ALA A 333 -22.34 -7.37 4.56
N GLY A 334 -21.36 -7.15 5.45
CA GLY A 334 -19.98 -7.60 5.24
C GLY A 334 -19.24 -6.82 4.15
N PRO A 335 -17.94 -7.06 4.01
CA PRO A 335 -17.13 -6.45 2.97
C PRO A 335 -17.39 -7.13 1.61
N ALA A 336 -17.35 -6.34 0.52
CA ALA A 336 -17.42 -6.89 -0.85
C ALA A 336 -16.15 -7.68 -1.23
N GLY A 337 -15.02 -7.36 -0.59
CA GLY A 337 -13.74 -8.05 -0.71
C GLY A 337 -12.76 -7.56 0.35
N MET A 338 -11.97 -8.45 0.96
CA MET A 338 -11.13 -8.12 2.13
C MET A 338 -9.93 -7.25 1.81
N ASN A 339 -9.35 -7.44 0.63
CA ASN A 339 -8.19 -6.70 0.12
C ASN A 339 -8.62 -5.50 -0.72
N THR A 340 -9.68 -4.80 -0.33
CA THR A 340 -10.16 -3.60 -1.03
C THR A 340 -10.09 -2.37 -0.13
N LEU A 341 -9.77 -1.23 -0.73
CA LEU A 341 -9.75 0.05 -0.04
C LEU A 341 -11.14 0.42 0.50
N THR A 342 -12.20 0.12 -0.28
CA THR A 342 -13.59 0.33 0.13
C THR A 342 -13.91 -0.38 1.45
N SER A 343 -13.53 -1.65 1.61
CA SER A 343 -13.74 -2.38 2.86
C SER A 343 -13.01 -1.75 4.05
N SER A 344 -11.77 -1.28 3.84
CA SER A 344 -10.99 -0.63 4.90
C SER A 344 -11.62 0.71 5.32
N HIS A 345 -12.08 1.51 4.35
CA HIS A 345 -12.78 2.77 4.62
C HIS A 345 -14.12 2.56 5.33
N LEU A 346 -14.93 1.58 4.88
CA LEU A 346 -16.21 1.25 5.50
C LEU A 346 -16.03 0.76 6.93
N LEU A 347 -15.03 -0.10 7.17
CA LEU A 347 -14.74 -0.59 8.52
C LEU A 347 -14.29 0.54 9.45
N LEU A 348 -13.39 1.41 9.00
CA LEU A 348 -12.95 2.57 9.79
C LEU A 348 -14.14 3.50 10.13
N ALA A 349 -14.99 3.80 9.15
CA ALA A 349 -16.17 4.64 9.32
C ALA A 349 -17.20 3.99 10.26
N ALA A 350 -17.46 2.68 10.11
CA ALA A 350 -18.41 1.95 10.95
C ALA A 350 -17.93 1.80 12.40
N ALA A 351 -16.63 1.58 12.61
CA ALA A 351 -16.03 1.57 13.94
C ALA A 351 -16.15 2.96 14.60
N THR A 352 -15.89 4.02 13.85
CA THR A 352 -16.06 5.41 14.32
C THR A 352 -17.50 5.71 14.71
N ALA A 353 -18.46 5.40 13.82
CA ALA A 353 -19.88 5.58 14.07
C ALA A 353 -20.37 4.78 15.30
N THR A 354 -19.88 3.54 15.45
CA THR A 354 -20.22 2.67 16.58
C THR A 354 -19.75 3.27 17.91
N ASP A 355 -18.51 3.78 17.96
CA ASP A 355 -18.00 4.43 19.17
C ASP A 355 -18.76 5.71 19.51
N TRP A 356 -19.06 6.55 18.51
CA TRP A 356 -19.76 7.82 18.71
C TRP A 356 -21.20 7.63 19.14
N ALA A 357 -21.94 6.72 18.50
CA ALA A 357 -23.33 6.42 18.85
C ALA A 357 -23.46 5.53 20.11
N LYS A 358 -22.35 4.94 20.56
CA LYS A 358 -22.29 3.92 21.62
C LYS A 358 -23.20 2.72 21.32
N SER A 359 -23.21 2.30 20.06
CA SER A 359 -24.00 1.13 19.64
C SER A 359 -23.28 -0.17 19.99
N THR A 360 -24.06 -1.23 20.25
CA THR A 360 -23.58 -2.58 20.57
C THR A 360 -24.24 -3.61 19.66
N GLY A 361 -23.74 -4.85 19.69
CA GLY A 361 -24.38 -6.02 19.06
C GLY A 361 -23.74 -6.50 17.76
N MET A 362 -22.66 -5.85 17.29
CA MET A 362 -21.94 -6.23 16.07
C MET A 362 -20.56 -6.84 16.34
N GLU A 363 -20.18 -7.03 17.60
CA GLU A 363 -18.84 -7.48 18.00
C GLU A 363 -18.49 -8.84 17.38
N GLU A 364 -19.41 -9.81 17.43
CA GLU A 364 -19.20 -11.15 16.85
C GLU A 364 -19.20 -11.12 15.32
N THR A 365 -20.08 -10.32 14.71
CA THR A 365 -20.10 -10.13 13.25
C THR A 365 -18.80 -9.50 12.74
N VAL A 366 -18.31 -8.47 13.41
CA VAL A 366 -17.03 -7.83 13.07
C VAL A 366 -15.88 -8.79 13.28
N LEU A 367 -15.85 -9.50 14.41
CA LEU A 367 -14.80 -10.48 14.70
C LEU A 367 -14.68 -11.53 13.59
N VAL A 368 -15.80 -12.13 13.17
CA VAL A 368 -15.79 -13.26 12.21
C VAL A 368 -15.78 -12.81 10.75
N ARG A 369 -16.59 -11.82 10.37
CA ARG A 369 -16.75 -11.43 8.95
C ARG A 369 -15.77 -10.34 8.51
N TRP A 370 -15.22 -9.55 9.41
CA TRP A 370 -14.34 -8.43 9.05
C TRP A 370 -12.91 -8.63 9.53
N LEU A 371 -12.70 -8.80 10.84
CA LEU A 371 -11.36 -8.87 11.43
C LEU A 371 -10.69 -10.23 11.19
N GLY A 372 -11.43 -11.33 11.32
CA GLY A 372 -10.91 -12.68 11.07
C GLY A 372 -10.22 -12.80 9.70
N PRO A 373 -10.92 -12.55 8.58
CA PRO A 373 -10.29 -12.61 7.27
C PRO A 373 -9.12 -11.62 7.10
N GLN A 374 -9.17 -10.45 7.74
CA GLN A 374 -8.07 -9.48 7.72
C GLN A 374 -6.82 -9.96 8.49
N THR A 375 -6.98 -10.76 9.54
CA THR A 375 -5.82 -11.37 10.21
C THR A 375 -5.08 -12.35 9.31
N CYS A 376 -5.74 -12.93 8.30
CA CYS A 376 -5.03 -13.72 7.29
C CYS A 376 -4.17 -12.86 6.36
N LEU A 377 -4.61 -11.66 5.98
CA LEU A 377 -3.76 -10.73 5.21
C LEU A 377 -2.49 -10.35 5.98
N GLN A 378 -2.61 -10.16 7.30
CA GLN A 378 -1.47 -9.92 8.20
C GLN A 378 -0.55 -11.14 8.30
N ALA A 379 -1.11 -12.32 8.60
CA ALA A 379 -0.34 -13.56 8.73
C ALA A 379 0.42 -13.91 7.44
N ASP A 380 -0.18 -13.63 6.29
CA ASP A 380 0.39 -13.92 4.98
C ASP A 380 1.34 -12.82 4.47
N LYS A 381 1.42 -11.69 5.19
CA LYS A 381 2.19 -10.50 4.81
C LYS A 381 1.87 -10.05 3.40
N GLU A 382 0.58 -9.89 3.12
CA GLU A 382 0.13 -9.38 1.84
C GLU A 382 0.60 -7.93 1.64
N ASN A 383 0.92 -7.52 0.41
CA ASN A 383 1.36 -6.14 0.11
C ASN A 383 0.32 -5.09 0.60
N PHE A 384 -0.94 -5.50 0.72
CA PHE A 384 -2.02 -4.67 1.25
C PHE A 384 -1.80 -4.22 2.70
N VAL A 385 -0.95 -4.92 3.47
CA VAL A 385 -0.74 -4.66 4.90
C VAL A 385 0.64 -4.10 5.23
N ASP A 386 1.70 -4.48 4.52
CA ASP A 386 3.08 -4.17 4.91
C ASP A 386 3.90 -3.43 3.84
N ALA A 387 3.32 -3.13 2.68
CA ALA A 387 3.99 -2.31 1.68
C ALA A 387 4.03 -0.83 2.10
N PRO A 388 5.04 -0.06 1.66
CA PRO A 388 5.07 1.38 1.85
C PRO A 388 4.10 2.05 0.86
N THR A 389 2.80 1.93 1.10
CA THR A 389 1.73 2.51 0.25
C THR A 389 0.60 3.08 1.09
N ASN A 390 -0.21 3.94 0.48
CA ASN A 390 -1.45 4.45 1.05
C ASN A 390 -2.42 3.35 1.46
N ILE A 391 -2.41 2.22 0.75
CA ILE A 391 -3.27 1.07 1.03
C ILE A 391 -3.00 0.51 2.42
N ALA A 392 -1.72 0.26 2.73
CA ALA A 392 -1.31 -0.22 4.04
C ALA A 392 -1.61 0.80 5.15
N ALA A 393 -1.44 2.10 4.89
CA ALA A 393 -1.79 3.15 5.84
C ALA A 393 -3.28 3.10 6.24
N ILE A 394 -4.17 3.02 5.24
CA ILE A 394 -5.63 3.01 5.44
C ILE A 394 -6.06 1.71 6.12
N HIS A 395 -5.58 0.57 5.63
CA HIS A 395 -5.98 -0.75 6.11
C HIS A 395 -5.60 -0.98 7.58
N ASN A 396 -4.35 -0.69 7.94
CA ASN A 396 -3.89 -0.90 9.32
C ASN A 396 -4.56 0.09 10.29
N SER A 397 -4.83 1.32 9.85
CA SER A 397 -5.61 2.27 10.65
C SER A 397 -7.02 1.75 10.92
N ALA A 398 -7.70 1.20 9.91
CA ALA A 398 -9.02 0.60 10.05
C ALA A 398 -9.04 -0.59 11.02
N ASN A 399 -8.09 -1.51 10.88
CA ASN A 399 -7.97 -2.67 11.76
C ASN A 399 -7.68 -2.28 13.22
N PHE A 400 -6.78 -1.33 13.44
CA PHE A 400 -6.47 -0.84 14.78
C PHE A 400 -7.72 -0.25 15.46
N ILE A 401 -8.44 0.63 14.76
CA ILE A 401 -9.65 1.27 15.30
C ILE A 401 -10.75 0.23 15.52
N ALA A 402 -10.97 -0.69 14.59
CA ALA A 402 -11.95 -1.76 14.75
C ALA A 402 -11.60 -2.71 15.92
N ALA A 403 -10.32 -3.01 16.14
CA ALA A 403 -9.87 -3.79 17.30
C ALA A 403 -10.24 -3.08 18.61
N ALA A 404 -9.97 -1.77 18.72
CA ALA A 404 -10.30 -0.97 19.89
C ALA A 404 -11.82 -0.89 20.16
N VAL A 405 -12.63 -0.84 19.10
CA VAL A 405 -14.08 -0.70 19.21
C VAL A 405 -14.78 -2.03 19.50
N PHE A 406 -14.46 -3.08 18.75
CA PHE A 406 -15.24 -4.33 18.73
C PHE A 406 -14.63 -5.47 19.56
N LEU A 407 -13.32 -5.44 19.87
CA LEU A 407 -12.66 -6.52 20.61
C LEU A 407 -12.50 -6.25 22.12
N LYS A 408 -13.28 -5.31 22.67
CA LYS A 408 -13.25 -4.94 24.10
C LYS A 408 -13.44 -6.13 25.05
N LYS A 409 -14.23 -7.13 24.63
CA LYS A 409 -14.48 -8.38 25.39
C LYS A 409 -13.45 -9.49 25.09
N SER A 410 -12.40 -9.20 24.33
CA SER A 410 -11.34 -10.13 23.94
C SER A 410 -9.97 -9.43 23.94
N PRO A 411 -9.47 -8.99 25.12
CA PRO A 411 -8.29 -8.14 25.23
C PRO A 411 -7.03 -8.74 24.61
N ALA A 412 -6.87 -10.07 24.63
CA ALA A 412 -5.75 -10.75 23.97
C ALA A 412 -5.82 -10.67 22.44
N ARG A 413 -7.01 -10.80 21.84
CA ARG A 413 -7.22 -10.59 20.39
C ARG A 413 -7.02 -9.13 20.02
N ALA A 414 -7.53 -8.21 20.84
CA ALA A 414 -7.35 -6.78 20.66
C ALA A 414 -5.85 -6.41 20.67
N ALA A 415 -5.08 -6.93 21.63
CA ALA A 415 -3.63 -6.72 21.72
C ALA A 415 -2.88 -7.30 20.52
N ALA A 416 -3.19 -8.54 20.11
CA ALA A 416 -2.53 -9.18 18.99
C ALA A 416 -2.76 -8.41 17.67
N LEU A 417 -4.01 -8.04 17.38
CA LEU A 417 -4.33 -7.30 16.16
C LEU A 417 -3.83 -5.84 16.22
N ALA A 418 -3.88 -5.18 17.37
CA ALA A 418 -3.32 -3.84 17.53
C ALA A 418 -1.80 -3.84 17.32
N ARG A 419 -1.08 -4.83 17.88
CA ARG A 419 0.36 -4.99 17.64
C ARG A 419 0.67 -5.15 16.16
N GLU A 420 0.02 -6.09 15.48
CA GLU A 420 0.26 -6.32 14.05
C GLU A 420 -0.09 -5.07 13.23
N SER A 421 -1.21 -4.39 13.52
CA SER A 421 -1.60 -3.16 12.81
C SER A 421 -0.57 -2.04 13.00
N LEU A 422 -0.09 -1.81 14.23
CA LEU A 422 0.88 -0.75 14.53
C LEU A 422 2.30 -1.05 14.04
N VAL A 423 2.66 -2.32 13.86
CA VAL A 423 3.94 -2.75 13.28
C VAL A 423 3.88 -2.69 11.75
N SER A 424 2.84 -3.26 11.14
CA SER A 424 2.69 -3.35 9.68
C SER A 424 2.46 -1.99 9.03
N ILE A 425 1.90 -1.00 9.74
CA ILE A 425 1.72 0.36 9.19
C ILE A 425 3.04 1.16 9.05
N GLN A 426 4.11 0.74 9.73
CA GLN A 426 5.33 1.53 9.85
C GLN A 426 6.00 1.89 8.50
N PRO A 427 6.09 1.00 7.49
CA PRO A 427 6.60 1.35 6.17
C PRO A 427 5.80 2.49 5.52
N ALA A 428 4.47 2.44 5.59
CA ALA A 428 3.60 3.48 5.02
C ALA A 428 3.72 4.82 5.77
N LEU A 429 3.86 4.78 7.11
CA LEU A 429 4.12 6.00 7.88
C LEU A 429 5.48 6.60 7.56
N ARG A 430 6.52 5.77 7.42
CA ARG A 430 7.86 6.24 7.04
C ARG A 430 7.86 6.87 5.65
N LEU A 431 7.11 6.32 4.69
CA LEU A 431 6.96 6.92 3.36
C LEU A 431 6.51 8.38 3.47
N ILE A 432 5.42 8.65 4.19
CA ILE A 432 4.85 10.00 4.26
C ILE A 432 5.56 10.95 5.23
N THR A 433 6.25 10.41 6.26
CA THR A 433 6.90 11.24 7.29
C THR A 433 8.38 11.49 7.06
N ALA A 434 9.01 10.81 6.09
CA ALA A 434 10.44 10.98 5.78
C ALA A 434 10.77 12.44 5.43
N ASP A 435 10.00 13.05 4.53
CA ASP A 435 10.08 14.48 4.18
C ASP A 435 8.72 15.20 4.16
N GLY A 436 7.63 14.49 4.46
CA GLY A 436 6.28 15.05 4.56
C GLY A 436 5.39 14.77 3.36
N GLY A 437 5.98 14.43 2.20
CA GLY A 437 5.26 14.06 0.98
C GLY A 437 5.28 12.55 0.72
N THR A 438 4.85 12.11 -0.45
CA THR A 438 4.89 10.71 -0.87
C THR A 438 5.21 10.60 -2.36
N GLN A 439 5.94 9.55 -2.73
CA GLN A 439 6.24 9.22 -4.12
C GLN A 439 4.98 8.86 -4.93
N GLU A 440 3.89 8.46 -4.25
CA GLU A 440 2.59 8.18 -4.88
C GLU A 440 1.84 9.46 -5.33
N GLY A 441 2.38 10.64 -5.03
CA GLY A 441 1.80 11.92 -5.44
C GLY A 441 0.82 12.55 -4.45
N PRO A 442 0.45 13.81 -4.69
CA PRO A 442 -0.42 14.59 -3.79
C PRO A 442 -1.84 14.03 -3.67
N GLY A 443 -2.33 13.32 -4.70
CA GLY A 443 -3.62 12.65 -4.68
C GLY A 443 -3.67 11.54 -3.61
N TYR A 444 -2.73 10.61 -3.66
CA TYR A 444 -2.64 9.49 -2.71
C TYR A 444 -2.23 9.93 -1.29
N TRP A 445 -1.44 11.01 -1.18
CA TRP A 445 -1.20 11.69 0.10
C TRP A 445 -2.51 12.13 0.77
N THR A 446 -3.41 12.74 -0.02
CA THR A 446 -4.71 13.22 0.45
C THR A 446 -5.63 12.06 0.79
N TYR A 447 -5.61 11.01 -0.03
CA TYR A 447 -6.46 9.83 0.11
C TYR A 447 -6.29 9.12 1.46
N GLN A 448 -5.06 8.97 1.96
CA GLN A 448 -4.76 8.35 3.26
C GLN A 448 -4.91 9.29 4.48
N SER A 449 -5.05 10.59 4.25
CA SER A 449 -4.96 11.64 5.28
C SER A 449 -5.94 11.43 6.44
N ARG A 450 -7.19 11.08 6.13
CA ARG A 450 -8.23 10.82 7.16
C ARG A 450 -7.87 9.62 8.03
N ALA A 451 -7.44 8.51 7.43
CA ALA A 451 -7.14 7.29 8.17
C ALA A 451 -5.98 7.51 9.15
N ILE A 452 -4.91 8.18 8.70
CA ILE A 452 -3.76 8.53 9.54
C ILE A 452 -4.17 9.52 10.64
N ALA A 453 -4.92 10.58 10.32
CA ALA A 453 -5.35 11.55 11.32
C ALA A 453 -6.25 10.91 12.39
N VAL A 454 -7.18 10.04 11.99
CA VAL A 454 -8.04 9.28 12.93
C VAL A 454 -7.22 8.33 13.79
N LEU A 455 -6.25 7.60 13.22
CA LEU A 455 -5.35 6.74 13.98
C LEU A 455 -4.61 7.56 15.05
N TYR A 456 -3.88 8.60 14.64
CA TYR A 456 -3.04 9.37 15.56
C TYR A 456 -3.83 10.10 16.64
N SER A 457 -5.03 10.61 16.32
CA SER A 457 -5.91 11.27 17.31
C SER A 457 -6.56 10.28 18.27
N SER A 458 -6.70 9.00 17.90
CA SER A 458 -7.27 7.96 18.76
C SER A 458 -6.23 7.31 19.69
N LEU A 459 -4.96 7.24 19.26
CA LEU A 459 -3.87 6.65 20.05
C LEU A 459 -3.77 7.15 21.51
N PRO A 460 -3.77 8.47 21.80
CA PRO A 460 -3.71 8.95 23.18
C PRO A 460 -5.00 8.69 23.97
N ASN A 461 -6.12 8.37 23.30
CA ASN A 461 -7.36 8.00 23.98
C ASN A 461 -7.41 6.53 24.38
N VAL A 462 -6.61 5.66 23.72
CA VAL A 462 -6.60 4.21 23.96
C VAL A 462 -5.38 3.71 24.72
N TYR A 463 -4.32 4.51 24.79
CA TYR A 463 -3.09 4.21 25.51
C TYR A 463 -2.66 5.38 26.38
N SER A 464 -2.17 5.09 27.58
CA SER A 464 -1.39 6.04 28.37
C SER A 464 -0.02 6.31 27.74
N ALA A 465 0.57 5.28 27.13
CA ALA A 465 1.78 5.36 26.31
C ALA A 465 1.67 4.36 25.15
N VAL A 466 1.84 4.83 23.92
CA VAL A 466 1.77 3.96 22.74
C VAL A 466 2.95 2.96 22.78
N PRO A 467 2.70 1.64 22.68
CA PRO A 467 3.75 0.61 22.87
C PRO A 467 4.71 0.48 21.67
N VAL A 468 4.56 1.32 20.64
CA VAL A 468 5.42 1.39 19.45
C VAL A 468 5.69 2.86 19.16
N ALA A 469 6.92 3.19 18.78
CA ALA A 469 7.26 4.54 18.37
C ALA A 469 6.50 4.94 17.10
N MET A 470 5.76 6.04 17.16
CA MET A 470 5.04 6.59 16.03
C MET A 470 5.83 7.75 15.41
N PRO A 471 6.07 7.77 14.08
CA PRO A 471 6.72 8.89 13.42
C PRO A 471 5.97 10.21 13.61
N SER A 472 6.70 11.33 13.64
CA SER A 472 6.07 12.66 13.77
C SER A 472 5.43 13.10 12.44
N LEU A 473 4.26 13.74 12.53
CA LEU A 473 3.59 14.37 11.38
C LEU A 473 4.06 15.80 11.09
N ALA A 474 5.07 16.32 11.81
CA ALA A 474 5.50 17.72 11.63
C ALA A 474 5.92 18.07 10.19
N LYS A 475 6.58 17.14 9.49
CA LYS A 475 6.99 17.34 8.10
C LYS A 475 5.80 17.32 7.13
N VAL A 476 4.74 16.58 7.46
CA VAL A 476 3.50 16.50 6.67
C VAL A 476 2.85 17.88 6.54
N SER A 477 2.85 18.67 7.61
CA SER A 477 2.40 20.07 7.58
C SER A 477 3.29 20.96 6.73
N ALA A 478 4.61 20.79 6.80
CA ALA A 478 5.54 21.55 5.98
C ALA A 478 5.35 21.27 4.49
N TYR A 479 5.15 20.01 4.11
CA TYR A 479 4.78 19.62 2.75
C TYR A 479 3.48 20.31 2.33
N ALA A 480 2.39 20.14 3.08
CA ALA A 480 1.08 20.69 2.71
C ALA A 480 1.09 22.22 2.45
N MET A 481 1.85 22.98 3.24
CA MET A 481 1.95 24.43 3.10
C MET A 481 2.85 24.87 1.93
N ASN A 482 3.94 24.15 1.68
CA ASN A 482 5.02 24.61 0.80
C ASN A 482 5.11 23.88 -0.55
N SER A 483 4.46 22.72 -0.71
CA SER A 483 4.45 21.94 -1.96
C SER A 483 3.37 22.35 -2.96
N THR A 484 2.72 23.49 -2.70
CA THR A 484 1.60 24.00 -3.48
C THR A 484 1.91 25.38 -4.05
N ASP A 485 1.24 25.71 -5.15
CA ASP A 485 1.30 27.02 -5.78
C ASP A 485 0.70 28.13 -4.86
N PRO A 486 0.76 29.42 -5.24
CA PRO A 486 0.21 30.53 -4.44
C PRO A 486 -1.31 30.46 -4.23
N THR A 487 -2.03 29.65 -5.02
CA THR A 487 -3.45 29.36 -4.89
C THR A 487 -3.75 28.10 -4.06
N ASP A 488 -2.70 27.49 -3.49
CA ASP A 488 -2.70 26.27 -2.68
C ASP A 488 -3.09 24.98 -3.42
N HIS A 489 -2.81 24.89 -4.73
CA HIS A 489 -2.91 23.63 -5.48
C HIS A 489 -1.52 23.00 -5.66
N PRO A 490 -1.38 21.67 -5.47
CA PRO A 490 -0.11 20.97 -5.70
C PRO A 490 0.16 20.81 -7.20
N THR A 491 1.43 20.69 -7.61
CA THR A 491 1.75 20.14 -8.93
C THR A 491 1.27 18.68 -8.97
N PRO A 492 0.39 18.29 -9.90
CA PRO A 492 -0.27 17.00 -9.86
C PRO A 492 0.56 15.89 -10.52
N PHE A 493 1.80 15.70 -10.05
CA PHE A 493 2.64 14.58 -10.50
C PHE A 493 2.07 13.23 -10.05
N ALA A 494 2.48 12.15 -10.73
CA ALA A 494 1.91 10.80 -10.56
C ALA A 494 0.39 10.77 -10.88
N ASP A 495 -0.31 9.71 -10.45
CA ASP A 495 -1.77 9.60 -10.61
C ASP A 495 -2.52 10.62 -9.71
N ALA A 496 -2.42 11.91 -10.03
CA ALA A 496 -3.00 12.99 -9.25
C ALA A 496 -3.73 14.02 -10.11
N GLU A 497 -4.69 14.68 -9.46
CA GLU A 497 -5.39 15.87 -9.95
C GLU A 497 -4.85 17.11 -9.23
N PRO A 498 -4.96 18.33 -9.78
CA PRO A 498 -4.59 19.58 -9.10
C PRO A 498 -5.63 19.94 -8.02
N ALA A 499 -5.95 19.00 -7.14
CA ALA A 499 -6.88 19.16 -6.04
C ALA A 499 -6.17 19.63 -4.77
N GLU A 500 -6.86 20.42 -3.94
CA GLU A 500 -6.32 20.88 -2.66
C GLU A 500 -5.94 19.71 -1.75
N LEU A 501 -4.79 19.82 -1.09
CA LEU A 501 -4.33 18.84 -0.10
C LEU A 501 -5.23 18.82 1.13
N SER A 502 -5.55 17.62 1.63
CA SER A 502 -6.36 17.46 2.84
C SER A 502 -5.73 18.14 4.08
N PRO A 503 -6.48 18.96 4.83
CA PRO A 503 -5.98 19.59 6.05
C PRO A 503 -5.99 18.68 7.28
N LEU A 504 -6.45 17.42 7.20
CA LEU A 504 -6.67 16.58 8.39
C LEU A 504 -5.38 16.21 9.14
N MET A 505 -4.34 15.74 8.43
CA MET A 505 -3.04 15.47 9.08
C MET A 505 -2.40 16.76 9.62
N PRO A 506 -2.35 17.89 8.86
CA PRO A 506 -1.87 19.16 9.39
C PRO A 506 -2.67 19.70 10.58
N ALA A 507 -3.99 19.50 10.63
CA ALA A 507 -4.82 19.93 11.74
C ALA A 507 -4.47 19.20 13.03
N TRP A 508 -4.31 17.88 12.96
CA TRP A 508 -3.87 17.11 14.11
C TRP A 508 -2.45 17.50 14.56
N ASP A 509 -1.53 17.65 13.62
CA ASP A 509 -0.16 18.11 13.91
C ASP A 509 -0.11 19.50 14.55
N ALA A 510 -0.92 20.46 14.05
CA ALA A 510 -1.04 21.79 14.63
C ALA A 510 -1.53 21.74 16.07
N HIS A 511 -2.51 20.90 16.36
CA HIS A 511 -3.07 20.69 17.69
C HIS A 511 -2.03 20.13 18.65
N VAL A 512 -1.36 19.02 18.29
CA VAL A 512 -0.38 18.36 19.17
C VAL A 512 0.82 19.25 19.47
N ARG A 513 1.31 19.98 18.47
CA ARG A 513 2.50 20.83 18.64
C ARG A 513 2.17 22.27 19.05
N ASN A 514 0.89 22.60 19.21
CA ASN A 514 0.41 23.97 19.42
C ASN A 514 1.02 24.97 18.42
N ASN A 515 1.05 24.60 17.14
CA ASN A 515 1.69 25.39 16.09
C ASN A 515 0.70 26.36 15.44
N SER A 516 0.74 27.64 15.85
CA SER A 516 -0.19 28.67 15.39
C SER A 516 -0.08 29.01 13.90
N GLY A 517 1.08 28.82 13.28
CA GLY A 517 1.30 29.02 11.84
C GLY A 517 0.62 27.93 11.00
N VAL A 518 0.78 26.66 11.39
CA VAL A 518 0.04 25.56 10.75
C VAL A 518 -1.46 25.70 11.02
N ALA A 519 -1.85 26.09 12.23
CA ALA A 519 -3.25 26.36 12.57
C ALA A 519 -3.86 27.46 11.68
N ALA A 520 -3.11 28.49 11.32
CA ALA A 520 -3.56 29.53 10.39
C ALA A 520 -3.82 28.98 8.98
N TRP A 521 -2.95 28.09 8.47
CA TRP A 521 -3.18 27.41 7.20
C TRP A 521 -4.41 26.48 7.25
N VAL A 522 -4.55 25.71 8.32
CA VAL A 522 -5.72 24.84 8.54
C VAL A 522 -7.00 25.67 8.62
N ALA A 523 -6.99 26.82 9.30
CA ALA A 523 -8.13 27.72 9.39
C ALA A 523 -8.51 28.31 8.01
N LYS A 524 -7.53 28.62 7.16
CA LYS A 524 -7.77 29.01 5.76
C LYS A 524 -8.50 27.90 4.99
N LYS A 525 -8.01 26.66 5.08
CA LYS A 525 -8.64 25.50 4.43
C LYS A 525 -10.03 25.20 4.96
N PHE A 526 -10.21 25.30 6.28
CA PHE A 526 -11.49 25.12 6.94
C PHE A 526 -12.55 26.11 6.43
N LYS A 527 -12.19 27.38 6.20
CA LYS A 527 -13.11 28.40 5.64
C LYS A 527 -13.59 28.04 4.23
N GLN A 528 -12.77 27.38 3.42
CA GLN A 528 -13.13 26.95 2.07
C GLN A 528 -14.03 25.70 2.10
N LYS A 529 -13.66 24.72 2.92
CA LYS A 529 -14.36 23.43 3.02
C LYS A 529 -14.42 22.96 4.48
N PRO A 530 -15.48 23.31 5.22
CA PRO A 530 -15.64 22.87 6.58
C PRO A 530 -15.75 21.33 6.69
N ASP A 531 -15.08 20.73 7.66
CA ASP A 531 -15.15 19.30 8.00
C ASP A 531 -15.25 19.14 9.52
N ALA A 532 -16.06 18.19 9.99
CA ALA A 532 -16.32 17.94 11.41
C ALA A 532 -15.04 17.66 12.21
N TYR A 533 -14.08 16.92 11.64
CA TYR A 533 -12.83 16.60 12.33
C TYR A 533 -12.01 17.86 12.62
N LEU A 534 -12.03 18.83 11.69
CA LEU A 534 -11.31 20.09 11.84
C LEU A 534 -11.88 20.97 12.96
N MET A 535 -13.18 20.87 13.25
CA MET A 535 -13.80 21.58 14.38
C MET A 535 -13.22 21.13 15.73
N TRP A 536 -13.00 19.81 15.90
CA TRP A 536 -12.50 19.26 17.16
C TRP A 536 -11.02 19.52 17.37
N TRP A 537 -10.21 19.42 16.32
CA TRP A 537 -8.76 19.67 16.38
C TRP A 537 -8.37 21.13 16.14
N ALA A 538 -9.35 22.03 16.04
CA ALA A 538 -9.10 23.46 15.85
C ALA A 538 -8.17 24.00 16.95
N SER A 539 -7.17 24.76 16.50
CA SER A 539 -6.17 25.41 17.35
C SER A 539 -6.16 26.90 17.03
N THR A 540 -5.77 27.74 17.99
CA THR A 540 -5.76 29.19 17.81
C THR A 540 -4.84 29.57 16.64
N PRO A 541 -5.38 30.16 15.55
CA PRO A 541 -4.57 30.53 14.40
C PRO A 541 -3.71 31.76 14.73
N GLY A 542 -2.46 31.73 14.28
CA GLY A 542 -1.56 32.88 14.25
C GLY A 542 -1.56 33.53 12.86
N SER A 543 -0.41 34.08 12.48
CA SER A 543 -0.20 34.57 11.11
C SER A 543 0.05 33.40 10.15
N LEU A 544 -0.59 33.44 8.97
CA LEU A 544 -0.32 32.48 7.90
C LEU A 544 1.14 32.62 7.45
N PRO A 545 1.98 31.56 7.56
CA PRO A 545 3.36 31.64 7.12
C PRO A 545 3.45 31.87 5.62
N ALA A 546 4.42 32.69 5.19
CA ALA A 546 4.79 32.76 3.78
C ALA A 546 5.31 31.39 3.31
N LYS A 547 4.94 31.00 2.09
CA LYS A 547 5.47 29.79 1.45
C LYS A 547 6.97 29.90 1.28
N LYS A 548 7.68 28.79 1.47
CA LYS A 548 9.13 28.70 1.34
C LYS A 548 9.51 27.68 0.28
N SER A 549 10.62 27.93 -0.41
CA SER A 549 11.27 26.90 -1.22
C SER A 549 11.65 25.71 -0.33
N ALA A 550 11.51 24.51 -0.87
CA ALA A 550 11.80 23.29 -0.15
C ALA A 550 12.15 22.13 -1.10
N LEU A 551 13.06 21.29 -0.63
CA LEU A 551 13.40 20.00 -1.22
C LEU A 551 12.77 18.85 -0.45
N TYR A 552 12.13 17.93 -1.18
CA TYR A 552 11.55 16.69 -0.69
C TYR A 552 12.26 15.52 -1.38
N PRO A 553 13.44 15.08 -0.89
CA PRO A 553 14.29 14.13 -1.59
C PRO A 553 13.70 12.71 -1.64
N HIS A 554 12.88 12.31 -0.66
CA HIS A 554 12.21 11.01 -0.67
C HIS A 554 10.98 11.03 -1.58
N THR A 555 10.20 12.11 -1.54
CA THR A 555 9.10 12.36 -2.49
C THR A 555 9.63 12.51 -3.92
N GLY A 556 10.87 13.01 -4.08
CA GLY A 556 11.48 13.32 -5.36
C GLY A 556 10.99 14.64 -5.95
N LEU A 557 10.87 15.70 -5.13
CA LEU A 557 10.30 16.97 -5.56
C LEU A 557 11.13 18.14 -5.02
N ALA A 558 11.49 19.09 -5.88
CA ALA A 558 11.91 20.42 -5.47
C ALA A 558 10.81 21.44 -5.79
N VAL A 559 10.58 22.37 -4.86
CA VAL A 559 9.61 23.47 -5.02
C VAL A 559 10.31 24.77 -4.72
N LEU A 560 10.31 25.69 -5.69
CA LEU A 560 10.94 27.00 -5.60
C LEU A 560 9.87 28.08 -5.56
N GLN A 561 9.72 28.74 -4.42
CA GLN A 561 8.64 29.68 -4.15
C GLN A 561 9.07 31.13 -4.35
N LEU A 562 8.22 31.92 -5.00
CA LEU A 562 8.29 33.37 -5.08
C LEU A 562 6.89 33.97 -4.86
N PRO A 563 6.76 35.24 -4.46
CA PRO A 563 5.45 35.89 -4.39
C PRO A 563 4.68 35.77 -5.73
N GLY A 564 3.54 35.09 -5.72
CA GLY A 564 2.69 34.90 -6.90
C GLY A 564 3.25 33.97 -7.99
N SER A 565 4.32 33.21 -7.71
CA SER A 565 4.93 32.28 -8.66
C SER A 565 5.55 31.07 -7.97
N THR A 566 5.40 29.88 -8.56
CA THR A 566 5.99 28.63 -8.05
C THR A 566 6.54 27.83 -9.22
N ALA A 567 7.79 27.36 -9.09
CA ALA A 567 8.40 26.43 -10.02
C ALA A 567 8.68 25.11 -9.31
N THR A 568 8.46 23.98 -9.99
CA THR A 568 8.77 22.65 -9.44
C THR A 568 9.63 21.85 -10.38
N LEU A 569 10.48 20.99 -9.81
CA LEU A 569 11.27 20.00 -10.54
C LEU A 569 11.04 18.62 -9.90
N LYS A 570 10.56 17.69 -10.71
CA LYS A 570 10.27 16.31 -10.34
C LYS A 570 11.49 15.42 -10.62
N GLY A 571 11.84 14.59 -9.65
CA GLY A 571 12.75 13.46 -9.76
C GLY A 571 12.16 12.28 -8.99
N GLY A 572 12.96 11.61 -8.17
CA GLY A 572 12.52 10.45 -7.39
C GLY A 572 12.74 9.14 -8.16
N VAL A 573 11.75 8.25 -8.12
CA VAL A 573 11.87 6.86 -8.60
C VAL A 573 10.66 6.49 -9.45
N ASN A 574 10.89 6.01 -10.67
CA ASN A 574 9.83 5.58 -11.59
C ASN A 574 9.09 4.32 -11.13
N ALA A 575 9.75 3.49 -10.32
CA ALA A 575 9.18 2.24 -9.80
C ALA A 575 8.25 2.45 -8.59
N ALA A 576 8.07 3.68 -8.12
CA ALA A 576 7.14 3.95 -7.03
C ALA A 576 5.69 3.68 -7.48
N ASN A 577 4.87 3.18 -6.55
CA ASN A 577 3.45 2.95 -6.84
C ASN A 577 2.78 4.25 -7.28
N HIS A 578 1.86 4.16 -8.24
CA HIS A 578 1.18 5.31 -8.87
C HIS A 578 2.05 6.33 -9.61
N ALA A 579 3.38 6.18 -9.61
CA ALA A 579 4.26 7.09 -10.34
C ALA A 579 4.03 7.03 -11.86
N HIS A 580 4.47 8.11 -12.52
CA HIS A 580 4.63 8.18 -13.96
C HIS A 580 6.11 8.18 -14.32
N LEU A 581 6.42 8.05 -15.61
CA LEU A 581 7.79 8.07 -16.13
C LEU A 581 8.27 9.51 -16.38
N ASP A 582 8.29 10.31 -15.30
CA ASP A 582 8.27 11.77 -15.30
C ASP A 582 9.54 12.44 -14.75
N LEU A 583 10.65 11.70 -14.61
CA LEU A 583 11.88 12.26 -14.03
C LEU A 583 12.38 13.44 -14.87
N GLY A 584 12.72 14.54 -14.22
CA GLY A 584 13.10 15.80 -14.85
C GLY A 584 11.93 16.68 -15.30
N ALA A 585 10.68 16.28 -15.04
CA ALA A 585 9.53 17.11 -15.36
C ALA A 585 9.57 18.42 -14.56
N VAL A 586 9.27 19.53 -15.23
CA VAL A 586 9.15 20.85 -14.62
C VAL A 586 7.70 21.31 -14.62
N SER A 587 7.32 22.13 -13.64
CA SER A 587 6.05 22.85 -13.62
C SER A 587 6.28 24.32 -13.29
N LEU A 588 5.45 25.21 -13.85
CA LEU A 588 5.53 26.66 -13.60
C LEU A 588 4.13 27.25 -13.46
N PHE A 589 3.82 27.68 -12.23
CA PHE A 589 2.70 28.58 -11.95
C PHE A 589 3.23 30.01 -11.83
N ARG A 590 2.61 30.98 -12.52
CA ARG A 590 2.99 32.39 -12.40
C ARG A 590 1.81 33.30 -12.70
N ARG A 591 1.58 34.28 -11.82
CA ARG A 591 0.56 35.34 -12.00
C ARG A 591 -0.85 34.79 -12.30
N GLY A 592 -1.24 33.74 -11.59
CA GLY A 592 -2.56 33.13 -11.75
C GLY A 592 -2.68 32.08 -12.84
N VAL A 593 -1.61 31.83 -13.62
CA VAL A 593 -1.64 30.90 -14.76
C VAL A 593 -0.68 29.73 -14.53
N GLN A 594 -1.19 28.50 -14.73
CA GLN A 594 -0.39 27.29 -14.80
C GLN A 594 0.18 27.12 -16.22
N TRP A 595 1.43 27.50 -16.42
CA TRP A 595 2.04 27.55 -17.76
C TRP A 595 2.54 26.20 -18.25
N SER A 596 3.03 25.36 -17.34
CA SER A 596 3.39 23.97 -17.61
C SER A 596 2.41 23.05 -16.88
N VAL A 597 1.64 22.27 -17.64
CA VAL A 597 0.57 21.43 -17.12
C VAL A 597 1.03 19.99 -17.11
N ASP A 598 0.92 19.33 -15.95
CA ASP A 598 1.00 17.88 -15.88
C ASP A 598 -0.39 17.29 -16.20
N PRO A 599 -0.49 16.27 -17.07
CA PRO A 599 -1.77 15.72 -17.52
C PRO A 599 -2.50 14.89 -16.45
N GLY A 600 -1.84 14.56 -15.33
CA GLY A 600 -2.43 13.84 -14.20
C GLY A 600 -2.75 12.37 -14.49
N GLY A 601 -3.61 11.79 -13.65
CA GLY A 601 -4.05 10.40 -13.79
C GLY A 601 -5.06 10.17 -14.93
N LEU A 602 -5.43 8.91 -15.15
CA LEU A 602 -6.47 8.54 -16.10
C LEU A 602 -7.82 8.40 -15.41
N ASP A 603 -8.81 9.18 -15.88
CA ASP A 603 -10.19 9.09 -15.40
C ASP A 603 -10.80 7.73 -15.72
N ASN A 604 -11.48 7.12 -14.76
CA ASN A 604 -12.10 5.79 -14.90
C ASN A 604 -11.11 4.73 -15.41
N ALA A 605 -9.89 4.74 -14.87
CA ALA A 605 -8.82 3.84 -15.27
C ALA A 605 -9.25 2.36 -15.33
N PRO A 606 -9.08 1.68 -16.48
CA PRO A 606 -9.33 0.25 -16.56
C PRO A 606 -8.30 -0.51 -15.71
N SER A 607 -8.60 -1.75 -15.33
CA SER A 607 -7.70 -2.56 -14.50
C SER A 607 -6.28 -2.70 -15.09
N ALA A 608 -6.17 -2.72 -16.43
CA ALA A 608 -4.91 -2.80 -17.15
C ALA A 608 -4.01 -1.55 -16.98
N TYR A 609 -4.55 -0.41 -16.55
CA TYR A 609 -3.78 0.82 -16.28
C TYR A 609 -2.80 0.66 -15.11
N TYR A 610 -3.12 -0.20 -14.15
CA TYR A 610 -2.25 -0.47 -12.99
C TYR A 610 -1.40 -1.74 -13.17
N ALA A 611 -1.45 -2.37 -14.36
CA ALA A 611 -0.79 -3.63 -14.63
C ALA A 611 0.50 -3.44 -15.44
N GLU A 612 1.58 -4.09 -15.01
CA GLU A 612 2.84 -4.13 -15.73
C GLU A 612 2.82 -5.18 -16.87
N PRO A 613 3.36 -4.91 -18.07
CA PRO A 613 3.94 -3.64 -18.54
C PRO A 613 2.91 -2.71 -19.21
N THR A 614 1.64 -3.09 -19.26
CA THR A 614 0.58 -2.39 -20.02
C THR A 614 0.37 -0.95 -19.58
N ARG A 615 0.61 -0.62 -18.31
CA ARG A 615 0.58 0.75 -17.79
C ARG A 615 1.34 1.74 -18.67
N TRP A 616 2.49 1.35 -19.19
CA TRP A 616 3.37 2.24 -19.95
C TRP A 616 2.97 2.43 -21.42
N THR A 617 1.89 1.78 -21.86
CA THR A 617 1.28 2.04 -23.18
C THR A 617 0.26 3.18 -23.15
N TYR A 618 -0.20 3.59 -21.95
CA TYR A 618 -1.07 4.76 -21.81
C TYR A 618 -0.23 6.03 -21.87
N TRP A 619 -0.72 7.06 -22.56
CA TRP A 619 0.06 8.27 -22.79
C TRP A 619 0.34 9.01 -21.48
N LYS A 620 -0.69 9.25 -20.65
CA LYS A 620 -0.55 10.03 -19.40
C LYS A 620 0.56 9.52 -18.47
N ALA A 621 0.71 8.21 -18.31
CA ALA A 621 1.74 7.63 -17.44
C ALA A 621 3.15 7.57 -18.09
N GLY A 622 3.26 7.79 -19.39
CA GLY A 622 4.49 7.71 -20.16
C GLY A 622 5.24 9.04 -20.26
N THR A 623 6.56 8.98 -20.50
CA THR A 623 7.45 10.15 -20.52
C THR A 623 7.01 11.24 -21.50
N SER A 624 6.42 10.84 -22.63
CA SER A 624 5.95 11.77 -23.67
C SER A 624 4.77 12.66 -23.27
N SER A 625 4.22 12.50 -22.06
CA SER A 625 3.13 13.32 -21.53
C SER A 625 3.61 14.44 -20.61
N HIS A 626 4.89 14.46 -20.23
CA HIS A 626 5.42 15.37 -19.22
C HIS A 626 6.35 16.43 -19.82
N SER A 627 6.50 17.55 -19.11
CA SER A 627 7.42 18.65 -19.47
C SER A 627 8.88 18.29 -19.12
N THR A 628 9.43 17.26 -19.76
CA THR A 628 10.75 16.68 -19.46
C THR A 628 11.70 16.69 -20.68
N LEU A 629 12.94 16.20 -20.49
CA LEU A 629 13.88 15.82 -21.55
C LEU A 629 13.81 14.31 -21.75
N MET A 630 13.68 13.85 -22.99
CA MET A 630 13.54 12.44 -23.31
C MET A 630 14.37 12.02 -24.53
N MET A 631 14.65 10.73 -24.65
CA MET A 631 15.08 10.13 -25.92
C MET A 631 13.90 10.01 -26.87
N GLN A 632 14.11 10.32 -28.15
CA GLN A 632 13.02 10.37 -29.12
C GLN A 632 12.26 9.04 -29.21
N GLY A 633 10.96 9.07 -28.92
CA GLY A 633 10.08 7.91 -29.04
C GLY A 633 10.23 6.84 -27.95
N VAL A 634 11.01 7.12 -26.89
CA VAL A 634 11.32 6.13 -25.84
C VAL A 634 10.91 6.64 -24.47
N ASN A 635 10.15 5.82 -23.74
CA ASN A 635 9.85 6.05 -22.33
C ASN A 635 11.12 5.87 -21.48
N GLN A 636 11.23 6.64 -20.39
CA GLN A 636 12.26 6.42 -19.38
C GLN A 636 12.17 5.00 -18.82
N PRO A 637 13.29 4.39 -18.37
CA PRO A 637 13.24 3.10 -17.71
C PRO A 637 12.33 3.12 -16.47
N THR A 638 11.53 2.07 -16.29
CA THR A 638 10.60 1.93 -15.16
C THR A 638 11.31 1.82 -13.80
N THR A 639 12.60 1.48 -13.82
CA THR A 639 13.45 1.39 -12.63
C THR A 639 14.33 2.62 -12.43
N ALA A 640 14.24 3.64 -13.29
CA ALA A 640 15.09 4.82 -13.22
C ALA A 640 14.88 5.59 -11.92
N ILE A 641 15.99 6.13 -11.41
CA ILE A 641 16.04 7.01 -10.24
C ILE A 641 16.72 8.31 -10.65
N ALA A 642 16.10 9.44 -10.32
CA ALA A 642 16.68 10.77 -10.48
C ALA A 642 16.71 11.50 -9.13
N GLN A 643 17.88 11.62 -8.52
CA GLN A 643 18.03 12.37 -7.28
C GLN A 643 17.86 13.86 -7.55
N VAL A 644 17.07 14.52 -6.70
CA VAL A 644 16.89 15.98 -6.74
C VAL A 644 17.73 16.63 -5.66
N THR A 645 18.39 17.74 -6.02
CA THR A 645 19.21 18.57 -5.14
C THR A 645 18.75 20.03 -5.23
N GLU A 646 19.01 20.80 -4.18
CA GLU A 646 18.71 22.23 -4.10
C GLU A 646 20.02 23.00 -3.89
N PRO A 647 20.70 23.44 -4.97
CA PRO A 647 21.94 24.21 -4.86
C PRO A 647 21.75 25.57 -4.17
N SER A 648 20.54 26.15 -4.23
CA SER A 648 20.17 27.38 -3.52
C SER A 648 18.65 27.48 -3.38
N ALA A 649 18.15 28.40 -2.55
CA ALA A 649 16.71 28.62 -2.36
C ALA A 649 15.94 29.01 -3.64
N SER A 650 16.64 29.35 -4.72
CA SER A 650 16.08 29.71 -6.02
C SER A 650 16.49 28.77 -7.14
N ALA A 651 17.15 27.64 -6.84
CA ALA A 651 17.59 26.70 -7.86
C ALA A 651 17.50 25.23 -7.40
N ALA A 652 17.18 24.35 -8.33
CA ALA A 652 17.12 22.90 -8.11
C ALA A 652 17.73 22.15 -9.28
N SER A 653 18.19 20.91 -9.05
CA SER A 653 18.74 20.06 -10.11
C SER A 653 18.40 18.60 -9.91
N ALA A 654 18.20 17.88 -11.03
CA ALA A 654 17.95 16.46 -11.09
C ALA A 654 18.99 15.76 -11.98
N ASP A 655 19.51 14.63 -11.50
CA ASP A 655 20.37 13.72 -12.27
C ASP A 655 19.52 12.79 -13.13
N LEU A 656 19.61 12.93 -14.45
CA LEU A 656 18.80 12.20 -15.42
C LEU A 656 19.54 11.03 -16.07
N ARG A 657 20.75 10.65 -15.61
CA ARG A 657 21.54 9.59 -16.27
C ARG A 657 20.79 8.26 -16.37
N GLN A 658 20.01 7.90 -15.36
CA GLN A 658 19.18 6.69 -15.41
C GLN A 658 17.92 6.86 -16.27
N ALA A 659 17.39 8.07 -16.38
CA ALA A 659 16.26 8.40 -17.24
C ALA A 659 16.65 8.45 -18.73
N LEU A 660 17.91 8.81 -19.02
CA LEU A 660 18.53 8.89 -20.33
C LEU A 660 19.71 7.88 -20.42
N PRO A 661 19.42 6.57 -20.53
CA PRO A 661 20.45 5.53 -20.49
C PRO A 661 21.48 5.68 -21.62
N GLY A 662 22.76 5.49 -21.32
CA GLY A 662 23.87 5.67 -22.28
C GLY A 662 24.49 7.07 -22.28
N THR A 663 24.05 7.96 -21.40
CA THR A 663 24.69 9.25 -21.12
C THR A 663 25.73 9.11 -20.00
N SER A 664 26.87 9.78 -20.12
CA SER A 664 27.89 9.91 -19.07
C SER A 664 27.59 11.09 -18.14
N VAL A 665 26.95 12.13 -18.69
CA VAL A 665 26.37 13.27 -17.97
C VAL A 665 24.96 13.48 -18.48
N ALA A 666 23.99 13.62 -17.57
CA ALA A 666 22.65 14.08 -17.90
C ALA A 666 22.09 14.79 -16.69
N THR A 667 21.95 16.11 -16.77
CA THR A 667 21.52 16.94 -15.65
C THR A 667 20.53 17.97 -16.16
N ARG A 668 19.39 18.06 -15.47
CA ARG A 668 18.46 19.16 -15.61
C ARG A 668 18.57 20.04 -14.38
N SER A 669 18.63 21.35 -14.56
CA SER A 669 18.53 22.30 -13.47
C SER A 669 17.49 23.37 -13.78
N ILE A 670 16.84 23.87 -12.75
CA ILE A 670 15.94 25.02 -12.82
C ILE A 670 16.45 26.12 -11.91
N SER A 671 16.32 27.37 -12.35
CA SER A 671 16.50 28.57 -11.53
C SER A 671 15.26 29.43 -11.65
N HIS A 672 14.68 29.83 -10.52
CA HIS A 672 13.41 30.56 -10.46
C HIS A 672 13.64 31.98 -9.95
N GLY A 673 13.53 32.95 -10.86
CA GLY A 673 13.66 34.37 -10.59
C GLY A 673 12.34 35.13 -10.68
N THR A 674 12.35 36.40 -10.26
CA THR A 674 11.16 37.26 -10.24
C THR A 674 10.60 37.54 -11.63
N THR A 675 11.44 37.56 -12.66
CA THR A 675 11.04 37.81 -14.06
C THR A 675 10.96 36.55 -14.91
N SER A 676 11.70 35.50 -14.56
CA SER A 676 11.81 34.32 -15.40
C SER A 676 12.09 33.03 -14.62
N MET A 677 11.81 31.89 -15.25
CA MET A 677 12.37 30.60 -14.88
C MET A 677 13.37 30.19 -15.97
N VAL A 678 14.56 29.76 -15.58
CA VAL A 678 15.58 29.25 -16.51
C VAL A 678 15.73 27.75 -16.28
N ILE A 679 15.66 26.96 -17.35
CA ILE A 679 15.93 25.52 -17.34
C ILE A 679 17.24 25.30 -18.09
N ASN A 680 18.21 24.65 -17.47
CA ASN A 680 19.45 24.24 -18.14
C ASN A 680 19.54 22.72 -18.19
N ASP A 681 19.69 22.18 -19.39
CA ASP A 681 19.90 20.77 -19.67
C ASP A 681 21.33 20.55 -20.19
N VAL A 682 22.09 19.74 -19.46
CA VAL A 682 23.46 19.36 -19.82
C VAL A 682 23.51 17.86 -20.05
N VAL A 683 23.91 17.45 -21.26
CA VAL A 683 24.03 16.04 -21.63
C VAL A 683 25.38 15.79 -22.30
N SER A 684 26.03 14.70 -21.92
CA SER A 684 27.17 14.13 -22.65
C SER A 684 26.93 12.63 -22.85
N ALA A 685 27.13 12.16 -24.08
CA ALA A 685 26.95 10.76 -24.46
C ALA A 685 28.04 10.30 -25.43
N ASP A 686 28.50 9.06 -25.24
CA ASP A 686 29.55 8.47 -26.10
C ASP A 686 29.02 8.17 -27.51
N LYS A 687 27.72 7.91 -27.64
CA LYS A 687 27.01 7.72 -28.90
C LYS A 687 26.01 8.86 -29.09
N ALA A 688 25.96 9.38 -30.32
CA ALA A 688 24.96 10.37 -30.67
C ALA A 688 23.56 9.79 -30.46
N THR A 689 22.67 10.55 -29.82
CA THR A 689 21.29 10.15 -29.53
C THR A 689 20.33 11.26 -29.91
N ASP A 690 19.14 10.88 -30.35
CA ASP A 690 18.10 11.84 -30.71
C ASP A 690 17.33 12.22 -29.43
N LEU A 691 17.37 13.51 -29.08
CA LEU A 691 16.74 14.03 -27.87
C LEU A 691 15.54 14.91 -28.21
N VAL A 692 14.56 14.93 -27.32
CA VAL A 692 13.41 15.82 -27.40
C VAL A 692 13.24 16.54 -26.08
N TRP A 693 13.31 17.87 -26.12
CA TRP A 693 12.90 18.72 -25.01
C TRP A 693 11.41 19.05 -25.15
N GLN A 694 10.64 18.88 -24.08
CA GLN A 694 9.19 19.02 -24.11
C GLN A 694 8.66 19.99 -23.05
N TRP A 695 7.60 20.73 -23.42
CA TRP A 695 6.75 21.52 -22.54
C TRP A 695 5.27 21.31 -22.88
N VAL A 696 4.47 20.93 -21.89
CA VAL A 696 3.04 20.66 -22.03
C VAL A 696 2.25 21.83 -21.44
N THR A 697 1.26 22.33 -22.17
CA THR A 697 0.48 23.51 -21.79
C THR A 697 -0.94 23.44 -22.35
N ASP A 698 -1.91 24.08 -21.69
CA ASP A 698 -3.25 24.32 -22.24
C ASP A 698 -3.37 25.72 -22.90
N ALA A 699 -2.27 26.47 -22.98
CA ALA A 699 -2.21 27.76 -23.65
C ALA A 699 -2.20 27.62 -25.18
N SER A 700 -2.66 28.66 -25.89
CA SER A 700 -2.44 28.74 -27.34
C SER A 700 -0.96 29.01 -27.62
N VAL A 701 -0.38 28.28 -28.58
CA VAL A 701 1.05 28.37 -28.90
C VAL A 701 1.26 28.96 -30.30
N THR A 702 2.15 29.95 -30.39
CA THR A 702 2.71 30.43 -31.67
C THR A 702 4.22 30.24 -31.67
N LEU A 703 4.77 29.70 -32.77
CA LEU A 703 6.19 29.42 -32.89
C LEU A 703 6.92 30.53 -33.64
N GLY A 704 8.12 30.85 -33.16
CA GLY A 704 9.16 31.56 -33.92
C GLY A 704 10.34 30.64 -34.22
N SER A 705 11.43 31.21 -34.74
CA SER A 705 12.64 30.43 -35.11
C SER A 705 13.34 29.77 -33.92
N ASN A 706 13.42 30.46 -32.78
CA ASN A 706 14.08 29.97 -31.56
C ASN A 706 13.25 30.21 -30.28
N ARG A 707 11.94 30.40 -30.44
CA ARG A 707 11.04 30.68 -29.32
C ARG A 707 9.64 30.13 -29.56
N ALA A 708 8.95 29.79 -28.48
CA ALA A 708 7.51 29.56 -28.48
C ALA A 708 6.83 30.62 -27.61
N VAL A 709 5.73 31.20 -28.10
CA VAL A 709 4.93 32.21 -27.40
C VAL A 709 3.63 31.54 -26.99
N LEU A 710 3.41 31.44 -25.68
CA LEU A 710 2.23 30.84 -25.05
C LEU A 710 1.30 31.97 -24.60
N SER A 711 0.03 31.92 -24.99
CA SER A 711 -0.97 32.91 -24.56
C SER A 711 -2.15 32.25 -23.84
N ARG A 712 -2.47 32.77 -22.65
CA ARG A 712 -3.56 32.29 -21.78
C ARG A 712 -4.04 33.42 -20.88
N ASP A 713 -5.36 33.54 -20.71
CA ASP A 713 -6.01 34.51 -19.81
C ASP A 713 -5.50 35.96 -19.99
N GLY A 714 -5.29 36.39 -21.24
CA GLY A 714 -4.78 37.72 -21.58
C GLY A 714 -3.30 37.95 -21.24
N GLN A 715 -2.60 36.92 -20.78
CA GLN A 715 -1.18 36.93 -20.46
C GLN A 715 -0.37 36.15 -21.49
N THR A 716 0.93 36.43 -21.53
CA THR A 716 1.88 35.75 -22.42
C THR A 716 3.09 35.27 -21.65
N LEU A 717 3.55 34.06 -21.96
CA LEU A 717 4.84 33.52 -21.54
C LEU A 717 5.65 33.17 -22.79
N VAL A 718 6.92 33.56 -22.83
CA VAL A 718 7.82 33.20 -23.92
C VAL A 718 8.81 32.14 -23.46
N LEU A 719 8.85 31.00 -24.13
CA LEU A 719 9.94 30.03 -24.04
C LEU A 719 10.99 30.38 -25.08
N ARG A 720 12.18 30.82 -24.66
CA ARG A 720 13.31 31.14 -25.53
C ARG A 720 14.42 30.12 -25.36
N PHE A 721 14.87 29.54 -26.47
CA PHE A 721 15.91 28.51 -26.50
C PHE A 721 17.27 29.09 -26.90
N THR A 722 18.31 28.71 -26.18
CA THR A 722 19.71 29.05 -26.48
C THR A 722 20.58 27.80 -26.30
N GLY A 723 21.57 27.59 -27.19
CA GLY A 723 22.38 26.38 -27.19
C GLY A 723 21.73 25.15 -27.85
N ALA A 724 20.62 25.34 -28.59
CA ALA A 724 20.03 24.27 -29.39
C ALA A 724 21.00 23.83 -30.52
N PRO A 725 21.28 22.53 -30.70
CA PRO A 725 22.15 22.03 -31.77
C PRO A 725 21.64 22.39 -33.17
N ALA A 726 22.56 22.42 -34.15
CA ALA A 726 22.19 22.58 -35.55
C ALA A 726 21.24 21.43 -36.00
N GLY A 727 20.25 21.76 -36.82
CA GLY A 727 19.21 20.80 -37.24
C GLY A 727 18.10 20.56 -36.23
N SER A 728 18.09 21.28 -35.10
CA SER A 728 16.97 21.21 -34.15
C SER A 728 15.68 21.78 -34.76
N VAL A 729 14.54 21.13 -34.50
CA VAL A 729 13.23 21.54 -35.01
C VAL A 729 12.29 21.82 -33.85
N LEU A 730 11.76 23.05 -33.81
CA LEU A 730 10.74 23.46 -32.85
C LEU A 730 9.35 23.23 -33.45
N THR A 731 8.50 22.50 -32.73
CA THR A 731 7.11 22.22 -33.11
C THR A 731 6.16 22.43 -31.95
N ALA A 732 4.87 22.59 -32.26
CA ALA A 732 3.77 22.63 -31.31
C ALA A 732 2.67 21.72 -31.86
N VAL A 733 2.34 20.68 -31.13
CA VAL A 733 1.38 19.66 -31.58
C VAL A 733 0.28 19.45 -30.54
N PRO A 734 -0.97 19.19 -30.94
CA PRO A 734 -2.00 18.76 -30.00
C PRO A 734 -1.56 17.50 -29.25
N ALA A 735 -1.82 17.45 -27.94
CA ALA A 735 -1.67 16.24 -27.16
C ALA A 735 -2.79 15.24 -27.51
N PRO A 736 -2.54 13.92 -27.36
CA PRO A 736 -3.56 12.90 -27.62
C PRO A 736 -4.68 12.89 -26.56
N GLU A 737 -4.40 13.38 -25.35
CA GLU A 737 -5.36 13.45 -24.26
C GLU A 737 -5.43 14.87 -23.66
N LYS A 738 -6.49 15.10 -22.87
CA LYS A 738 -6.76 16.37 -22.20
C LYS A 738 -6.06 16.45 -20.84
N GLY A 739 -5.92 17.66 -20.34
CA GLY A 739 -5.45 17.92 -18.99
C GLY A 739 -6.48 17.54 -17.92
N PRO A 740 -6.08 17.63 -16.64
CA PRO A 740 -6.91 17.27 -15.49
C PRO A 740 -8.24 18.05 -15.43
N ASP A 741 -8.25 19.29 -15.91
CA ASP A 741 -9.44 20.15 -15.97
C ASP A 741 -10.28 19.97 -17.27
N GLY A 742 -9.96 18.95 -18.07
CA GLY A 742 -10.65 18.64 -19.33
C GLY A 742 -10.27 19.56 -20.51
N ARG A 743 -9.30 20.46 -20.34
CA ARG A 743 -8.82 21.33 -21.43
C ARG A 743 -7.91 20.58 -22.41
N ALA A 744 -7.94 20.99 -23.66
CA ALA A 744 -7.03 20.48 -24.67
C ALA A 744 -5.60 20.93 -24.36
N LEU A 745 -4.65 20.01 -24.48
CA LEU A 745 -3.23 20.29 -24.27
C LEU A 745 -2.51 20.44 -25.61
N THR A 746 -1.50 21.31 -25.62
CA THR A 746 -0.52 21.47 -26.68
C THR A 746 0.85 21.11 -26.13
N ILE A 747 1.63 20.38 -26.91
CA ILE A 747 2.98 19.97 -26.58
C ILE A 747 3.96 20.75 -27.46
N VAL A 748 4.73 21.64 -26.83
CA VAL A 748 5.88 22.30 -27.47
C VAL A 748 7.06 21.34 -27.41
N LYS A 749 7.65 21.02 -28.57
CA LYS A 749 8.77 20.08 -28.70
C LYS A 749 9.92 20.71 -29.44
N LEU A 750 11.11 20.67 -28.86
CA LEU A 750 12.36 20.91 -29.56
C LEU A 750 13.04 19.56 -29.80
N SER A 751 12.91 19.04 -31.02
CA SER A 751 13.58 17.81 -31.46
C SER A 751 15.01 18.12 -31.87
N MET A 752 15.97 17.41 -31.31
CA MET A 752 17.40 17.64 -31.47
C MET A 752 18.05 16.33 -31.94
N PRO A 753 18.36 16.19 -33.24
CA PRO A 753 18.95 14.97 -33.77
C PRO A 753 20.45 14.87 -33.42
N GLN A 754 20.94 13.64 -33.28
CA GLN A 754 22.36 13.29 -33.22
C GLN A 754 23.15 14.03 -32.12
N VAL A 755 22.57 14.19 -30.94
CA VAL A 755 23.18 14.91 -29.82
C VAL A 755 24.24 14.04 -29.14
N ARG A 756 25.48 14.53 -29.10
CA ARG A 756 26.59 13.98 -28.29
C ARG A 756 26.86 14.83 -27.05
N ASN A 757 26.82 16.15 -27.23
CA ASN A 757 26.96 17.13 -26.16
C ASN A 757 25.82 18.13 -26.27
N LEU A 758 25.16 18.40 -25.16
CA LEU A 758 24.09 19.38 -25.02
C LEU A 758 24.44 20.33 -23.90
N ASN A 759 24.29 21.62 -24.16
CA ASN A 759 24.20 22.66 -23.15
C ASN A 759 23.08 23.60 -23.57
N LEU A 760 21.85 23.17 -23.30
CA LEU A 760 20.64 23.87 -23.69
C LEU A 760 20.14 24.70 -22.52
N SER A 761 19.88 25.98 -22.76
CA SER A 761 19.20 26.85 -21.81
C SER A 761 17.88 27.34 -22.38
N THR A 762 16.80 27.11 -21.64
CA THR A 762 15.45 27.58 -21.95
C THR A 762 15.02 28.60 -20.91
N THR A 763 14.79 29.84 -21.33
CA THR A 763 14.25 30.90 -20.46
C THR A 763 12.76 31.07 -20.70
N ALA A 764 11.95 30.91 -19.66
CA ALA A 764 10.51 31.17 -19.61
C ALA A 764 10.25 32.50 -18.90
N TYR A 765 9.73 33.52 -19.60
CA TYR A 765 9.56 34.89 -19.08
C TYR A 765 8.32 35.61 -19.62
#